data_AF-A0A4Q8LZC3-F1
#
_entry.id   AF-A0A4Q8LZC3-F1
#
_cell.length_a   1.000
_cell.length_b   1.000
_cell.length_c   1.000
_cell.angle_alpha   90.00
_cell.angle_beta   90.00
_cell.angle_gamma   90.00
#
_symmetry.space_group_name_H-M   'P 1'
#
loop_
_entity.id
_entity.type
_entity.pdbx_description
1 polymer ?
#
loop_
_entity_poly.entity_id
_entity_poly.type
_entity_poly.pdbx_seq_one_letter_code
_entity_poly.pdbx_strand_id
1 'polypeptide(L)'
;MNTPDPSKHPHHHHHAAGQGCCSSDAKATAPAPAAHHDHDAAHGCCSSKKPDAANADPLTDPVCGMQVDPATTPHHASHAGNEYHFCSARCREKFVAEPAKYLAPKPEVPAAMPKGTIYICPMHPQIRQEGPGTCPICGMALEPEMPSLDEEENPELSDFSHRFWWSLPLSVVVLVLAMFGHRIPGLSTQARTWLELALSAPVVLWAGWPFFERCVQSIRNRSPNMFTLIGVGVAAAFGYSVVATLVPGVFPDSFREHGRVGVYFEAAAVIVSLTLLGQLLELRARSKTSAAIKALLGLAPKTARRINDRGDEEDVPLEHVHVGDRLRVRPGEKVPVDGVVLEGRSNLDESMLTGEPIPVEKTADSRVIGATINGTGSLVIRAEKIGSDTVLAQIVQLVTQAQRSRAPMQRMADKVAFWFVLAVFGVALATFFGWGLFGPEPSWTYAVLNAVSVLIIACPCALGLATPMSIMVATGRAAHAGVLFRDAEAIENLRRIDTLVVDKTGTLTEGKPAFQDSLTMDGFNADQVLQWAASLEQGSEHPLAEAIVAEARRRGVTLTPAEDFDSVTGQGVRGRVEGQDMVLGNQALMASVGADVAPLADAVERLRGQGASVMYLASGGRLAGAIAVADPVKPTTLPALNELRAAGLHIVMASGDAQATAEAVGRTLGIDDVRGNVKPQDKAELVQALKAQGKRVAMAGDGINDAPALAAADVGIAMGTGTDVAMSSAQVTLVKGDLRRILQARAISEETVANMKQNLGFAFLYNAIGVPVAAGVLYPAFGLLLSPMIAALAMSLSSVSVVANALRLARMPTAEPATTTTLRPAGSAGGSSCH
;
A
#
# COMPACT_ATOMS: atom_id res chain seq x y z
N MET A 1 51.45 20.89 -4.17
CA MET A 1 52.85 20.94 -3.67
C MET A 1 52.86 21.72 -2.36
N ASN A 2 53.77 21.36 -1.46
CA ASN A 2 54.20 22.07 -0.23
C ASN A 2 53.11 22.50 0.78
N THR A 3 53.11 21.82 1.92
CA THR A 3 52.83 22.42 3.25
C THR A 3 54.03 23.28 3.70
N PRO A 4 53.89 24.10 4.77
CA PRO A 4 54.27 23.61 6.11
C PRO A 4 53.40 24.12 7.29
N ASP A 5 53.56 23.46 8.43
CA ASP A 5 53.10 23.85 9.79
C ASP A 5 54.28 24.52 10.55
N PRO A 6 54.06 25.46 11.52
CA PRO A 6 54.25 25.06 12.94
C PRO A 6 53.42 25.82 14.00
N SER A 7 52.66 25.07 14.81
CA SER A 7 52.48 25.14 16.28
C SER A 7 52.71 26.48 17.08
N LYS A 8 51.77 26.85 17.98
CA LYS A 8 51.97 26.90 19.47
C LYS A 8 50.77 27.42 20.31
N HIS A 9 50.60 26.80 21.48
CA HIS A 9 49.81 27.20 22.68
C HIS A 9 50.68 28.06 23.65
N PRO A 10 50.31 28.49 24.89
CA PRO A 10 49.38 27.89 25.89
C PRO A 10 48.64 28.86 26.87
N HIS A 11 48.33 28.36 28.10
CA HIS A 11 47.64 28.99 29.26
C HIS A 11 46.10 29.06 29.14
N HIS A 12 45.25 29.03 30.19
CA HIS A 12 45.29 28.64 31.62
C HIS A 12 43.80 28.63 32.13
N HIS A 13 43.31 27.96 33.18
CA HIS A 13 43.73 26.86 34.09
C HIS A 13 42.40 26.24 34.70
N HIS A 14 42.23 25.48 35.80
CA HIS A 14 43.01 24.94 36.95
C HIS A 14 42.28 23.65 37.48
N HIS A 15 43.03 22.73 38.11
CA HIS A 15 42.77 21.87 39.31
C HIS A 15 41.39 21.34 39.76
N ALA A 16 41.28 20.21 40.52
CA ALA A 16 42.15 19.07 40.90
C ALA A 16 41.26 17.98 41.59
N ALA A 17 41.42 16.65 41.43
CA ALA A 17 42.46 15.70 41.94
C ALA A 17 42.57 15.63 43.49
N GLY A 18 42.78 14.47 44.15
CA GLY A 18 43.01 13.07 43.72
C GLY A 18 42.62 12.03 44.82
N GLN A 19 42.55 10.73 44.51
CA GLN A 19 43.58 9.68 44.73
C GLN A 19 43.90 9.29 46.21
N GLY A 20 43.92 7.97 46.50
CA GLY A 20 44.49 7.39 47.72
C GLY A 20 44.01 5.96 48.03
N CYS A 21 44.92 5.03 48.31
CA CYS A 21 44.63 3.64 48.76
C CYS A 21 45.46 3.29 50.01
N CYS A 22 44.94 2.47 50.93
CA CYS A 22 45.72 1.53 51.76
C CYS A 22 44.84 0.58 52.60
N SER A 23 45.48 -0.42 53.23
CA SER A 23 44.95 -1.49 54.09
C SER A 23 44.85 -1.06 55.58
N SER A 24 44.48 -1.87 56.60
CA SER A 24 44.44 -3.35 56.79
C SER A 24 43.48 -3.81 57.92
N ASP A 25 43.41 -5.14 58.16
CA ASP A 25 42.89 -5.85 59.37
C ASP A 25 41.35 -5.79 59.63
N ALA A 26 40.62 -6.77 60.19
CA ALA A 26 40.76 -8.23 60.43
C ALA A 26 39.31 -8.79 60.72
N LYS A 27 38.98 -10.09 60.97
CA LYS A 27 39.74 -11.34 61.21
C LYS A 27 38.91 -12.60 60.78
N ALA A 28 39.03 -13.73 61.49
CA ALA A 28 38.43 -15.06 61.25
C ALA A 28 37.03 -15.27 61.91
N THR A 29 36.24 -16.36 61.75
CA THR A 29 36.52 -17.79 61.47
C THR A 29 35.44 -18.53 60.63
N ALA A 30 35.82 -19.68 60.04
CA ALA A 30 34.97 -20.70 59.37
C ALA A 30 34.83 -21.97 60.28
N PRO A 31 34.38 -23.21 59.88
CA PRO A 31 34.05 -23.78 58.55
C PRO A 31 32.79 -24.72 58.48
N ALA A 32 32.64 -25.46 57.37
CA ALA A 32 31.70 -26.60 57.14
C ALA A 32 32.27 -27.97 57.60
N PRO A 33 31.55 -29.12 57.56
CA PRO A 33 31.22 -29.93 56.34
C PRO A 33 29.72 -30.38 56.29
N ALA A 34 29.10 -31.08 55.31
CA ALA A 34 29.42 -31.86 54.09
C ALA A 34 29.17 -33.40 54.17
N ALA A 35 28.73 -33.99 53.04
CA ALA A 35 28.74 -35.42 52.62
C ALA A 35 27.60 -36.43 53.01
N HIS A 36 26.85 -36.84 51.96
CA HIS A 36 26.52 -38.22 51.50
C HIS A 36 25.71 -39.27 52.30
N HIS A 37 25.09 -40.19 51.52
CA HIS A 37 24.54 -41.53 51.84
C HIS A 37 23.24 -41.60 52.70
N ASP A 38 22.34 -42.58 52.56
CA ASP A 38 21.97 -43.45 51.41
C ASP A 38 20.61 -44.16 51.66
N HIS A 39 20.06 -44.78 50.60
CA HIS A 39 19.19 -45.99 50.56
C HIS A 39 17.96 -46.20 51.51
N ASP A 40 16.85 -46.53 50.82
CA ASP A 40 15.93 -47.66 51.04
C ASP A 40 14.86 -47.71 52.17
N ALA A 41 13.60 -47.79 51.68
CA ALA A 41 12.62 -48.84 51.97
C ALA A 41 11.94 -49.01 53.36
N ALA A 42 10.77 -48.35 53.47
CA ALA A 42 9.44 -48.99 53.59
C ALA A 42 8.86 -49.52 54.94
N HIS A 43 7.53 -49.65 54.92
CA HIS A 43 6.59 -50.33 55.84
C HIS A 43 6.18 -49.68 57.19
N GLY A 44 4.91 -49.92 57.59
CA GLY A 44 4.37 -49.66 58.94
C GLY A 44 3.61 -48.33 59.12
N CYS A 45 2.39 -48.14 58.59
CA CYS A 45 1.14 -48.53 59.25
C CYS A 45 1.15 -48.43 60.81
N CYS A 46 0.71 -47.30 61.39
CA CYS A 46 -0.59 -47.22 62.10
C CYS A 46 -0.91 -45.84 62.73
N SER A 47 -2.00 -45.22 62.25
CA SER A 47 -2.99 -44.44 63.02
C SER A 47 -2.55 -43.57 64.21
N SER A 48 -2.44 -42.25 63.97
CA SER A 48 -2.98 -41.24 64.89
C SER A 48 -3.71 -40.15 64.09
N LYS A 49 -4.68 -39.47 64.71
CA LYS A 49 -5.67 -38.63 63.99
C LYS A 49 -5.08 -37.29 63.53
N LYS A 50 -5.28 -36.94 62.25
CA LYS A 50 -5.27 -35.54 61.81
C LYS A 50 -6.53 -34.82 62.33
N PRO A 51 -6.47 -33.53 62.67
CA PRO A 51 -7.64 -32.64 62.58
C PRO A 51 -7.92 -32.31 61.11
N ASP A 52 -9.17 -31.99 60.78
CA ASP A 52 -9.59 -31.72 59.41
C ASP A 52 -8.99 -30.41 58.88
N ALA A 53 -8.15 -30.52 57.85
CA ALA A 53 -7.80 -29.40 56.99
C ALA A 53 -8.86 -29.32 55.89
N ALA A 54 -9.62 -28.23 55.85
CA ALA A 54 -10.64 -28.02 54.82
C ALA A 54 -9.98 -27.88 53.43
N ASN A 55 -10.65 -28.37 52.39
CA ASN A 55 -10.26 -28.07 51.01
C ASN A 55 -10.43 -26.56 50.77
N ALA A 56 -9.32 -25.85 50.67
CA ALA A 56 -9.26 -24.60 49.91
C ALA A 56 -9.09 -24.96 48.43
N ASP A 57 -9.85 -24.31 47.54
CA ASP A 57 -9.65 -24.50 46.11
C ASP A 57 -8.25 -24.02 45.68
N PRO A 58 -7.55 -24.73 44.77
CA PRO A 58 -6.21 -24.38 44.36
C PRO A 58 -6.20 -23.04 43.62
N LEU A 59 -5.55 -22.03 44.20
CA LEU A 59 -5.37 -20.71 43.60
C LEU A 59 -4.36 -20.78 42.45
N THR A 60 -4.45 -19.85 41.51
CA THR A 60 -3.53 -19.80 40.36
C THR A 60 -2.45 -18.74 40.60
N ASP A 61 -1.18 -19.13 40.44
CA ASP A 61 -0.03 -18.21 40.48
C ASP A 61 -0.15 -17.19 39.32
N PRO A 62 -0.27 -15.87 39.59
CA PRO A 62 -0.52 -14.87 38.55
C PRO A 62 0.69 -14.59 37.65
N VAL A 63 1.89 -15.11 37.98
CA VAL A 63 3.13 -14.93 37.21
C VAL A 63 3.40 -16.09 36.26
N CYS A 64 2.96 -17.31 36.59
CA CYS A 64 3.24 -18.51 35.77
C CYS A 64 2.02 -19.37 35.41
N GLY A 65 0.84 -19.14 35.99
CA GLY A 65 -0.38 -19.90 35.70
C GLY A 65 -0.42 -21.31 36.31
N MET A 66 0.52 -21.67 37.18
CA MET A 66 0.46 -22.94 37.92
C MET A 66 -0.61 -22.89 39.02
N GLN A 67 -1.27 -24.02 39.27
CA GLN A 67 -2.10 -24.19 40.47
C GLN A 67 -1.20 -24.31 41.72
N VAL A 68 -1.64 -23.66 42.78
CA VAL A 68 -0.95 -23.53 44.07
C VAL A 68 -1.97 -23.79 45.17
N ASP A 69 -1.72 -24.79 46.01
CA ASP A 69 -2.48 -25.01 47.23
C ASP A 69 -2.15 -23.89 48.25
N PRO A 70 -3.13 -23.08 48.68
CA PRO A 70 -2.90 -21.98 49.62
C PRO A 70 -2.37 -22.44 50.99
N ALA A 71 -2.69 -23.68 51.40
CA ALA A 71 -2.35 -24.23 52.71
C ALA A 71 -0.93 -24.79 52.79
N THR A 72 -0.24 -25.01 51.67
CA THR A 72 1.11 -25.62 51.64
C THR A 72 2.22 -24.77 51.03
N THR A 73 1.91 -23.66 50.33
CA THR A 73 2.97 -22.77 49.81
C THR A 73 3.57 -21.84 50.88
N PRO A 74 4.91 -21.80 51.05
CA PRO A 74 5.59 -20.77 51.85
C PRO A 74 5.76 -19.44 51.09
N HIS A 75 5.15 -19.30 49.91
CA HIS A 75 5.32 -18.15 49.03
C HIS A 75 3.99 -17.42 48.81
N HIS A 76 3.74 -16.42 49.65
CA HIS A 76 2.60 -15.50 49.56
C HIS A 76 3.09 -14.04 49.55
N ALA A 77 2.26 -13.13 49.03
CA ALA A 77 2.45 -11.67 49.14
C ALA A 77 1.09 -10.95 49.02
N SER A 78 0.91 -9.85 49.74
CA SER A 78 -0.29 -9.01 49.63
C SER A 78 -0.08 -7.83 48.67
N HIS A 79 -1.10 -7.52 47.89
CA HIS A 79 -1.17 -6.31 47.05
C HIS A 79 -2.61 -5.81 46.96
N ALA A 80 -2.80 -4.48 47.05
CA ALA A 80 -4.11 -3.81 46.97
C ALA A 80 -5.22 -4.39 47.90
N GLY A 81 -4.84 -4.97 49.04
CA GLY A 81 -5.77 -5.59 50.01
C GLY A 81 -6.06 -7.07 49.78
N ASN A 82 -5.64 -7.64 48.65
CA ASN A 82 -5.73 -9.07 48.36
C ASN A 82 -4.44 -9.80 48.75
N GLU A 83 -4.51 -11.10 49.00
CA GLU A 83 -3.36 -11.99 49.19
C GLU A 83 -3.19 -12.92 47.98
N TYR A 84 -1.95 -13.06 47.51
CA TYR A 84 -1.59 -13.83 46.33
C TYR A 84 -0.61 -14.93 46.70
N HIS A 85 -0.83 -16.14 46.17
CA HIS A 85 -0.05 -17.34 46.43
C HIS A 85 0.75 -17.73 45.19
N PHE A 86 1.98 -18.22 45.39
CA PHE A 86 2.95 -18.47 44.31
C PHE A 86 3.53 -19.88 44.36
N CYS A 87 3.90 -20.42 43.21
CA CYS A 87 4.52 -21.75 43.09
C CYS A 87 6.01 -21.75 43.49
N SER A 88 6.64 -20.57 43.55
CA SER A 88 8.07 -20.41 43.85
C SER A 88 8.41 -19.00 44.33
N ALA A 89 9.50 -18.87 45.10
CA ALA A 89 10.04 -17.57 45.51
C ALA A 89 10.29 -16.63 44.31
N ARG A 90 10.75 -17.17 43.17
CA ARG A 90 11.01 -16.42 41.93
C ARG A 90 9.74 -15.85 41.29
N CYS A 91 8.59 -16.51 41.44
CA CYS A 91 7.31 -15.96 41.01
C CYS A 91 6.86 -14.83 41.95
N ARG A 92 6.95 -15.04 43.28
CA ARG A 92 6.67 -13.98 44.27
C ARG A 92 7.53 -12.73 44.05
N GLU A 93 8.83 -12.89 43.83
CA GLU A 93 9.77 -11.78 43.57
C GLU A 93 9.40 -10.99 42.32
N LYS A 94 9.10 -11.67 41.22
CA LYS A 94 8.60 -11.04 39.98
C LYS A 94 7.29 -10.26 40.22
N PHE A 95 6.35 -10.85 40.95
CA PHE A 95 5.07 -10.21 41.25
C PHE A 95 5.27 -8.94 42.09
N VAL A 96 6.04 -9.01 43.17
CA VAL A 96 6.33 -7.87 44.06
C VAL A 96 7.07 -6.75 43.32
N ALA A 97 7.90 -7.07 42.33
CA ALA A 97 8.61 -6.07 41.52
C ALA A 97 7.70 -5.32 40.53
N GLU A 98 6.75 -6.00 39.88
CA GLU A 98 5.87 -5.40 38.85
C GLU A 98 4.39 -5.87 38.98
N PRO A 99 3.66 -5.61 40.09
CA PRO A 99 2.36 -6.24 40.34
C PRO A 99 1.32 -5.97 39.25
N ALA A 100 1.24 -4.71 38.80
CA ALA A 100 0.29 -4.25 37.80
C ALA A 100 0.40 -4.99 36.44
N LYS A 101 1.56 -5.56 36.11
CA LYS A 101 1.80 -6.31 34.87
C LYS A 101 1.18 -7.71 34.87
N TYR A 102 1.00 -8.30 36.05
CA TYR A 102 0.39 -9.62 36.25
C TYR A 102 -1.08 -9.53 36.67
N LEU A 103 -1.53 -8.34 37.09
CA LEU A 103 -2.92 -8.05 37.46
C LEU A 103 -3.69 -7.26 36.38
N ALA A 104 -3.02 -6.71 35.36
CA ALA A 104 -3.70 -6.17 34.20
C ALA A 104 -4.51 -7.27 33.49
N PRO A 105 -5.73 -6.97 32.99
CA PRO A 105 -6.45 -7.92 32.16
C PRO A 105 -5.58 -8.28 30.97
N LYS A 106 -5.34 -9.58 30.76
CA LYS A 106 -4.57 -10.09 29.63
C LYS A 106 -5.18 -9.51 28.35
N PRO A 107 -4.40 -8.87 27.46
CA PRO A 107 -4.94 -8.38 26.19
C PRO A 107 -5.59 -9.56 25.47
N GLU A 108 -6.80 -9.34 24.98
CA GLU A 108 -7.60 -10.40 24.38
C GLU A 108 -6.85 -10.98 23.18
N VAL A 109 -6.90 -12.31 23.04
CA VAL A 109 -6.42 -12.96 21.81
C VAL A 109 -7.24 -12.37 20.65
N PRO A 110 -6.60 -11.84 19.58
CA PRO A 110 -7.27 -11.02 18.59
C PRO A 110 -8.52 -11.71 18.07
N ALA A 111 -9.62 -10.95 18.05
CA ALA A 111 -10.96 -11.49 17.78
C ALA A 111 -10.97 -12.30 16.48
N ALA A 112 -11.50 -13.53 16.56
CA ALA A 112 -11.68 -14.37 15.37
C ALA A 112 -12.50 -13.58 14.34
N MET A 113 -11.96 -13.43 13.12
CA MET A 113 -12.50 -12.52 12.12
C MET A 113 -14.01 -12.75 11.89
N PRO A 114 -14.81 -11.71 11.65
CA PRO A 114 -16.26 -11.81 11.54
C PRO A 114 -16.70 -12.95 10.60
N LYS A 115 -17.69 -13.75 11.03
CA LYS A 115 -18.23 -14.84 10.21
C LYS A 115 -18.75 -14.27 8.88
N GLY A 116 -18.36 -14.88 7.77
CA GLY A 116 -18.59 -14.34 6.43
C GLY A 116 -17.44 -13.47 5.88
N THR A 117 -16.32 -13.31 6.61
CA THR A 117 -15.10 -12.69 6.05
C THR A 117 -14.63 -13.48 4.83
N ILE A 118 -14.61 -12.81 3.68
CA ILE A 118 -14.05 -13.35 2.44
C ILE A 118 -12.53 -13.32 2.51
N TYR A 119 -11.91 -14.43 2.12
CA TYR A 119 -10.48 -14.57 1.89
C TYR A 119 -10.22 -14.73 0.39
N ILE A 120 -9.14 -14.13 -0.09
CA ILE A 120 -8.79 -13.97 -1.50
C ILE A 120 -7.31 -14.36 -1.73
N CYS A 121 -6.98 -14.91 -2.90
CA CYS A 121 -5.57 -15.18 -3.21
C CYS A 121 -4.89 -13.91 -3.73
N PRO A 122 -3.78 -13.43 -3.13
CA PRO A 122 -3.07 -12.24 -3.62
C PRO A 122 -2.52 -12.40 -5.05
N MET A 123 -2.28 -13.65 -5.50
CA MET A 123 -1.89 -13.95 -6.88
C MET A 123 -3.07 -14.24 -7.82
N HIS A 124 -4.24 -14.61 -7.30
CA HIS A 124 -5.38 -15.09 -8.08
C HIS A 124 -6.69 -14.50 -7.53
N PRO A 125 -7.00 -13.21 -7.81
CA PRO A 125 -8.15 -12.51 -7.23
C PRO A 125 -9.51 -13.15 -7.54
N GLN A 126 -9.59 -13.93 -8.62
CA GLN A 126 -10.76 -14.72 -8.97
C GLN A 126 -11.05 -15.89 -8.00
N ILE A 127 -10.11 -16.20 -7.11
CA ILE A 127 -10.29 -17.18 -6.02
C ILE A 127 -10.68 -16.40 -4.77
N ARG A 128 -11.97 -16.46 -4.44
CA ARG A 128 -12.59 -15.92 -3.22
C ARG A 128 -13.38 -17.03 -2.53
N GLN A 129 -13.27 -17.14 -1.21
CA GLN A 129 -14.06 -18.07 -0.38
C GLN A 129 -14.31 -17.45 1.00
N GLU A 130 -15.22 -18.02 1.79
CA GLU A 130 -15.34 -17.69 3.21
C GLU A 130 -14.28 -18.43 4.04
N GLY A 131 -13.56 -17.70 4.91
CA GLY A 131 -12.55 -18.27 5.80
C GLY A 131 -11.20 -18.65 5.13
N PRO A 132 -10.15 -18.93 5.93
CA PRO A 132 -8.81 -19.20 5.43
C PRO A 132 -8.73 -20.52 4.63
N GLY A 133 -7.76 -20.59 3.71
CA GLY A 133 -7.56 -21.76 2.84
C GLY A 133 -6.33 -21.62 1.94
N THR A 134 -6.27 -22.43 0.89
CA THR A 134 -5.21 -22.38 -0.14
C THR A 134 -5.77 -22.18 -1.53
N CYS A 135 -5.04 -21.45 -2.38
CA CYS A 135 -5.42 -21.17 -3.75
C CYS A 135 -5.28 -22.42 -4.63
N PRO A 136 -6.34 -22.87 -5.35
CA PRO A 136 -6.27 -24.09 -6.16
C PRO A 136 -5.31 -23.99 -7.36
N ILE A 137 -4.89 -22.78 -7.76
CA ILE A 137 -4.05 -22.54 -8.94
C ILE A 137 -2.55 -22.49 -8.58
N CYS A 138 -2.16 -21.69 -7.56
CA CYS A 138 -0.77 -21.56 -7.14
C CYS A 138 -0.43 -22.19 -5.78
N GLY A 139 -1.39 -22.70 -5.01
CA GLY A 139 -1.17 -23.33 -3.70
C GLY A 139 -0.91 -22.37 -2.52
N MET A 140 -0.66 -21.07 -2.77
CA MET A 140 -0.46 -20.07 -1.71
C MET A 140 -1.67 -19.97 -0.78
N ALA A 141 -1.45 -19.57 0.48
CA ALA A 141 -2.55 -19.24 1.38
C ALA A 141 -3.44 -18.11 0.81
N LEU A 142 -4.67 -18.07 1.28
CA LEU A 142 -5.60 -16.96 1.05
C LEU A 142 -5.50 -15.96 2.19
N GLU A 143 -5.57 -14.68 1.87
CA GLU A 143 -5.47 -13.54 2.80
C GLU A 143 -6.84 -12.84 2.89
N PRO A 144 -7.22 -12.21 4.01
CA PRO A 144 -8.53 -11.58 4.14
C PRO A 144 -8.74 -10.44 3.14
N GLU A 145 -9.99 -10.25 2.69
CA GLU A 145 -10.32 -9.27 1.66
C GLU A 145 -10.27 -7.80 2.16
N MET A 146 -10.30 -7.57 3.47
CA MET A 146 -10.05 -6.26 4.07
C MET A 146 -8.89 -6.39 5.07
N PRO A 147 -7.74 -5.73 4.87
CA PRO A 147 -6.63 -5.78 5.82
C PRO A 147 -7.00 -5.01 7.10
N SER A 148 -6.86 -5.64 8.26
CA SER A 148 -7.17 -4.99 9.55
C SER A 148 -5.93 -4.39 10.23
N LEU A 149 -6.16 -3.50 11.19
CA LEU A 149 -5.11 -2.94 12.05
C LEU A 149 -4.62 -3.93 13.12
N ASP A 150 -5.52 -4.75 13.64
CA ASP A 150 -5.25 -5.65 14.77
C ASP A 150 -4.77 -7.05 14.30
N GLU A 151 -4.48 -7.21 13.00
CA GLU A 151 -3.68 -8.29 12.44
C GLU A 151 -2.19 -8.18 12.89
N GLU A 152 -1.79 -9.04 13.83
CA GLU A 152 -0.40 -9.41 14.11
C GLU A 152 0.27 -10.15 12.92
N GLU A 153 1.46 -10.74 13.11
CA GLU A 153 2.22 -11.38 12.03
C GLU A 153 1.43 -12.48 11.29
N ASN A 154 1.53 -12.48 9.96
CA ASN A 154 0.84 -13.44 9.08
C ASN A 154 1.07 -14.90 9.57
N PRO A 155 0.01 -15.70 9.80
CA PRO A 155 0.14 -17.04 10.39
C PRO A 155 0.86 -18.04 9.47
N GLU A 156 0.89 -17.84 8.16
CA GLU A 156 1.75 -18.63 7.25
C GLU A 156 3.23 -18.29 7.47
N LEU A 157 3.56 -17.02 7.75
CA LEU A 157 4.92 -16.58 8.02
C LEU A 157 5.47 -17.20 9.32
N SER A 158 4.65 -17.30 10.37
CA SER A 158 5.05 -17.90 11.64
C SER A 158 5.19 -19.43 11.55
N ASP A 159 4.26 -20.12 10.88
CA ASP A 159 4.36 -21.57 10.61
C ASP A 159 5.61 -21.91 9.75
N PHE A 160 5.85 -21.19 8.65
CA PHE A 160 7.02 -21.42 7.80
C PHE A 160 8.33 -21.07 8.51
N SER A 161 8.34 -20.02 9.33
CA SER A 161 9.49 -19.68 10.19
C SER A 161 9.77 -20.79 11.20
N HIS A 162 8.73 -21.33 11.86
CA HIS A 162 8.85 -22.43 12.80
C HIS A 162 9.38 -23.71 12.13
N ARG A 163 8.78 -24.12 11.01
CA ARG A 163 9.25 -25.26 10.19
C ARG A 163 10.71 -25.10 9.78
N PHE A 164 11.08 -23.92 9.27
CA PHE A 164 12.45 -23.62 8.85
C PHE A 164 13.45 -23.73 10.00
N TRP A 165 13.23 -23.02 11.11
CA TRP A 165 14.20 -23.01 12.22
C TRP A 165 14.32 -24.34 12.96
N TRP A 166 13.26 -25.15 13.00
CA TRP A 166 13.31 -26.50 13.59
C TRP A 166 13.92 -27.54 12.66
N SER A 167 13.73 -27.42 11.33
CA SER A 167 14.29 -28.36 10.35
C SER A 167 15.72 -28.03 9.92
N LEU A 168 16.16 -26.77 10.03
CA LEU A 168 17.48 -26.31 9.62
C LEU A 168 18.62 -27.05 10.34
N PRO A 169 18.62 -27.24 11.69
CA PRO A 169 19.67 -27.99 12.37
C PRO A 169 19.77 -29.44 11.86
N LEU A 170 18.63 -30.11 11.67
CA LEU A 170 18.59 -31.48 11.13
C LEU A 170 19.18 -31.54 9.72
N SER A 171 18.78 -30.61 8.84
CA SER A 171 19.27 -30.52 7.46
C SER A 171 20.77 -30.23 7.38
N VAL A 172 21.28 -29.37 8.27
CA VAL A 172 22.72 -29.07 8.38
C VAL A 172 23.49 -30.31 8.87
N VAL A 173 22.97 -31.05 9.86
CA VAL A 173 23.61 -32.29 10.32
C VAL A 173 23.59 -33.37 9.24
N VAL A 174 22.48 -33.54 8.49
CA VAL A 174 22.44 -34.48 7.34
C VAL A 174 23.45 -34.07 6.26
N LEU A 175 23.57 -32.78 5.93
CA LEU A 175 24.56 -32.29 4.96
C LEU A 175 26.01 -32.51 5.44
N VAL A 176 26.30 -32.26 6.71
CA VAL A 176 27.63 -32.51 7.30
C VAL A 176 27.93 -34.01 7.35
N LEU A 177 26.96 -34.86 7.68
CA LEU A 177 27.11 -36.32 7.59
C LEU A 177 27.37 -36.77 6.15
N ALA A 178 26.63 -36.24 5.17
CA ALA A 178 26.81 -36.57 3.77
C ALA A 178 28.23 -36.22 3.27
N MET A 179 28.70 -35.00 3.56
CA MET A 179 30.00 -34.49 3.10
C MET A 179 31.21 -35.00 3.90
N PHE A 180 31.09 -35.17 5.23
CA PHE A 180 32.22 -35.44 6.13
C PHE A 180 32.12 -36.76 6.89
N GLY A 181 30.97 -37.44 6.89
CA GLY A 181 30.74 -38.69 7.62
C GLY A 181 31.65 -39.86 7.21
N HIS A 182 32.38 -39.74 6.09
CA HIS A 182 33.41 -40.70 5.68
C HIS A 182 34.77 -40.49 6.38
N ARG A 183 34.92 -39.40 7.15
CA ARG A 183 36.10 -39.10 7.98
C ARG A 183 35.87 -39.34 9.48
N ILE A 184 34.66 -39.72 9.89
CA ILE A 184 34.29 -39.96 11.30
C ILE A 184 34.69 -41.40 11.68
N PRO A 185 35.69 -41.63 12.55
CA PRO A 185 36.08 -42.98 12.93
C PRO A 185 34.97 -43.67 13.74
N GLY A 186 34.73 -44.95 13.47
CA GLY A 186 33.76 -45.77 14.20
C GLY A 186 32.30 -45.68 13.72
N LEU A 187 31.95 -44.72 12.85
CA LEU A 187 30.62 -44.68 12.22
C LEU A 187 30.58 -45.66 11.03
N SER A 188 29.84 -46.76 11.14
CA SER A 188 29.70 -47.70 10.01
C SER A 188 28.86 -47.07 8.89
N THR A 189 29.16 -47.40 7.63
CA THR A 189 28.47 -46.84 6.46
C THR A 189 26.96 -47.10 6.49
N GLN A 190 26.54 -48.23 7.06
CA GLN A 190 25.12 -48.57 7.22
C GLN A 190 24.46 -47.76 8.35
N ALA A 191 25.12 -47.62 9.52
CA ALA A 191 24.62 -46.78 10.61
C ALA A 191 24.51 -45.30 10.19
N ARG A 192 25.46 -44.83 9.39
CA ARG A 192 25.44 -43.49 8.80
C ARG A 192 24.22 -43.28 7.90
N THR A 193 23.91 -44.20 6.98
CA THR A 193 22.75 -44.06 6.10
C THR A 193 21.40 -44.20 6.83
N TRP A 194 21.32 -45.00 7.90
CA TRP A 194 20.17 -44.98 8.81
C TRP A 194 20.03 -43.66 9.58
N LEU A 195 21.14 -43.02 9.97
CA LEU A 195 21.13 -41.70 10.61
C LEU A 195 20.75 -40.58 9.62
N GLU A 196 21.24 -40.64 8.38
CA GLU A 196 20.84 -39.76 7.28
C GLU A 196 19.32 -39.87 7.00
N LEU A 197 18.75 -41.07 7.00
CA LEU A 197 17.29 -41.30 6.94
C LEU A 197 16.55 -40.73 8.16
N ALA A 198 16.98 -41.07 9.39
CA ALA A 198 16.29 -40.68 10.61
C ALA A 198 16.25 -39.16 10.82
N LEU A 199 17.29 -38.43 10.41
CA LEU A 199 17.36 -36.98 10.52
C LEU A 199 16.68 -36.25 9.35
N SER A 200 16.67 -36.83 8.13
CA SER A 200 15.98 -36.23 6.97
C SER A 200 14.48 -36.47 6.96
N ALA A 201 13.98 -37.56 7.56
CA ALA A 201 12.56 -37.87 7.59
C ALA A 201 11.70 -36.76 8.24
N PRO A 202 12.03 -36.16 9.40
CA PRO A 202 11.30 -35.00 9.93
C PRO A 202 11.38 -33.76 9.02
N VAL A 203 12.51 -33.53 8.35
CA VAL A 203 12.66 -32.41 7.41
C VAL A 203 11.70 -32.59 6.23
N VAL A 204 11.75 -33.74 5.57
CA VAL A 204 10.95 -33.98 4.36
C VAL A 204 9.47 -34.15 4.70
N LEU A 205 9.13 -34.98 5.68
CA LEU A 205 7.74 -35.39 5.95
C LEU A 205 6.94 -34.40 6.82
N TRP A 206 7.58 -33.58 7.65
CA TRP A 206 6.89 -32.56 8.46
C TRP A 206 7.15 -31.13 7.97
N ALA A 207 8.42 -30.74 7.80
CA ALA A 207 8.72 -29.38 7.33
C ALA A 207 8.38 -29.21 5.83
N GLY A 208 8.56 -30.25 5.02
CA GLY A 208 8.18 -30.31 3.61
C GLY A 208 6.71 -30.65 3.32
N TRP A 209 5.90 -31.00 4.33
CA TRP A 209 4.49 -31.40 4.13
C TRP A 209 3.66 -30.42 3.28
N PRO A 210 3.72 -29.08 3.49
CA PRO A 210 2.94 -28.15 2.68
C PRO A 210 3.28 -28.19 1.17
N PHE A 211 4.50 -28.60 0.81
CA PHE A 211 4.91 -28.72 -0.59
C PHE A 211 4.30 -29.96 -1.24
N PHE A 212 4.18 -31.08 -0.52
CA PHE A 212 3.49 -32.27 -1.02
C PHE A 212 1.98 -32.04 -1.16
N GLU A 213 1.35 -31.37 -0.20
CA GLU A 213 -0.07 -31.02 -0.31
C GLU A 213 -0.33 -30.12 -1.53
N ARG A 214 0.45 -29.03 -1.70
CA ARG A 214 0.36 -28.13 -2.87
C ARG A 214 0.67 -28.83 -4.18
N CYS A 215 1.57 -29.82 -4.19
CA CYS A 215 1.85 -30.67 -5.35
C CYS A 215 0.61 -31.50 -5.75
N VAL A 216 -0.01 -32.21 -4.80
CA VAL A 216 -1.21 -33.03 -5.04
C VAL A 216 -2.39 -32.16 -5.48
N GLN A 217 -2.61 -31.00 -4.84
CA GLN A 217 -3.62 -30.03 -5.28
C GLN A 217 -3.37 -29.56 -6.72
N SER A 218 -2.14 -29.15 -7.05
CA SER A 218 -1.74 -28.70 -8.39
C SER A 218 -2.00 -29.74 -9.49
N ILE A 219 -1.65 -31.01 -9.23
CA ILE A 219 -1.89 -32.13 -10.15
C ILE A 219 -3.40 -32.38 -10.31
N ARG A 220 -4.15 -32.43 -9.20
CA ARG A 220 -5.62 -32.61 -9.20
C ARG A 220 -6.33 -31.51 -9.99
N ASN A 221 -5.89 -30.28 -9.85
CA ASN A 221 -6.48 -29.10 -10.49
C ASN A 221 -5.97 -28.86 -11.93
N ARG A 222 -5.06 -29.72 -12.43
CA ARG A 222 -4.42 -29.63 -13.76
C ARG A 222 -3.71 -28.29 -14.01
N SER A 223 -3.14 -27.70 -12.96
CA SER A 223 -2.38 -26.45 -13.00
C SER A 223 -0.95 -26.66 -12.48
N PRO A 224 -0.05 -27.25 -13.29
CA PRO A 224 1.35 -27.48 -12.90
C PRO A 224 2.03 -26.16 -12.52
N ASN A 225 2.73 -26.17 -11.39
CA ASN A 225 3.38 -24.99 -10.82
C ASN A 225 4.68 -25.38 -10.08
N MET A 226 5.26 -24.41 -9.37
CA MET A 226 6.46 -24.58 -8.54
C MET A 226 6.39 -25.80 -7.60
N PHE A 227 5.26 -26.00 -6.93
CA PHE A 227 5.09 -27.09 -5.97
C PHE A 227 5.00 -28.46 -6.65
N THR A 228 4.60 -28.53 -7.93
CA THR A 228 4.70 -29.77 -8.73
C THR A 228 6.15 -30.17 -8.95
N LEU A 229 7.01 -29.23 -9.39
CA LEU A 229 8.44 -29.51 -9.64
C LEU A 229 9.16 -29.92 -8.34
N ILE A 230 8.99 -29.12 -7.27
CA ILE A 230 9.64 -29.37 -5.98
C ILE A 230 9.08 -30.64 -5.32
N GLY A 231 7.76 -30.81 -5.30
CA GLY A 231 7.11 -31.99 -4.72
C GLY A 231 7.51 -33.29 -5.41
N VAL A 232 7.54 -33.32 -6.75
CA VAL A 232 8.01 -34.50 -7.51
C VAL A 232 9.51 -34.72 -7.31
N GLY A 233 10.34 -33.68 -7.36
CA GLY A 233 11.79 -33.80 -7.17
C GLY A 233 12.18 -34.32 -5.78
N VAL A 234 11.57 -33.77 -4.72
CA VAL A 234 11.82 -34.22 -3.33
C VAL A 234 11.22 -35.61 -3.09
N ALA A 235 10.03 -35.92 -3.61
CA ALA A 235 9.44 -37.26 -3.51
C ALA A 235 10.33 -38.32 -4.21
N ALA A 236 10.86 -38.01 -5.39
CA ALA A 236 11.76 -38.90 -6.11
C ALA A 236 13.08 -39.12 -5.35
N ALA A 237 13.75 -38.04 -4.93
CA ALA A 237 15.03 -38.13 -4.22
C ALA A 237 14.90 -38.84 -2.86
N PHE A 238 13.89 -38.49 -2.06
CA PHE A 238 13.65 -39.12 -0.75
C PHE A 238 13.15 -40.57 -0.90
N GLY A 239 12.17 -40.81 -1.78
CA GLY A 239 11.61 -42.14 -2.01
C GLY A 239 12.64 -43.14 -2.53
N TYR A 240 13.47 -42.74 -3.51
CA TYR A 240 14.62 -43.51 -3.97
C TYR A 240 15.57 -43.85 -2.80
N SER A 241 15.91 -42.86 -1.98
CA SER A 241 16.84 -43.04 -0.85
C SER A 241 16.27 -43.97 0.24
N VAL A 242 14.96 -43.92 0.49
CA VAL A 242 14.26 -44.86 1.39
C VAL A 242 14.32 -46.28 0.84
N VAL A 243 14.02 -46.51 -0.44
CA VAL A 243 14.07 -47.86 -1.05
C VAL A 243 15.52 -48.38 -1.08
N ALA A 244 16.50 -47.53 -1.39
CA ALA A 244 17.92 -47.86 -1.35
C ALA A 244 18.42 -48.24 0.06
N THR A 245 17.83 -47.65 1.11
CA THR A 245 18.16 -47.96 2.51
C THR A 245 17.48 -49.24 3.01
N LEU A 246 16.20 -49.42 2.68
CA LEU A 246 15.38 -50.53 3.20
C LEU A 246 15.55 -51.83 2.40
N VAL A 247 15.67 -51.75 1.08
CA VAL A 247 15.71 -52.93 0.19
C VAL A 247 16.77 -52.78 -0.92
N PRO A 248 18.07 -52.66 -0.57
CA PRO A 248 19.17 -52.54 -1.55
C PRO A 248 19.31 -53.75 -2.51
N GLY A 249 18.59 -54.84 -2.25
CA GLY A 249 18.46 -56.00 -3.15
C GLY A 249 17.62 -55.76 -4.41
N VAL A 250 16.81 -54.70 -4.47
CA VAL A 250 15.97 -54.37 -5.64
C VAL A 250 16.77 -53.67 -6.75
N PHE A 251 17.86 -53.00 -6.41
CA PHE A 251 18.70 -52.29 -7.37
C PHE A 251 19.71 -53.23 -8.04
N PRO A 252 19.87 -53.16 -9.37
CA PRO A 252 20.95 -53.86 -10.09
C PRO A 252 22.34 -53.50 -9.56
N ASP A 253 23.32 -54.38 -9.73
CA ASP A 253 24.70 -54.14 -9.28
C ASP A 253 25.36 -52.90 -9.90
N SER A 254 24.89 -52.45 -11.07
CA SER A 254 25.33 -51.18 -11.70
C SER A 254 24.92 -49.91 -10.93
N PHE A 255 24.08 -50.01 -9.89
CA PHE A 255 23.79 -48.91 -8.95
C PHE A 255 24.67 -48.97 -7.67
N ARG A 256 25.56 -49.97 -7.54
CA ARG A 256 26.30 -50.24 -6.30
C ARG A 256 27.75 -49.74 -6.35
N GLU A 257 27.97 -48.51 -5.90
CA GLU A 257 29.33 -48.02 -5.65
C GLU A 257 29.84 -48.46 -4.27
N HIS A 258 31.07 -48.98 -4.21
CA HIS A 258 31.73 -49.37 -2.96
C HIS A 258 30.90 -50.29 -2.05
N GLY A 259 30.06 -51.15 -2.65
CA GLY A 259 29.21 -52.11 -1.93
C GLY A 259 27.87 -51.57 -1.42
N ARG A 260 27.47 -50.34 -1.79
CA ARG A 260 26.14 -49.79 -1.45
C ARG A 260 25.50 -49.04 -2.61
N VAL A 261 24.17 -48.93 -2.58
CA VAL A 261 23.45 -47.97 -3.43
C VAL A 261 23.67 -46.56 -2.84
N GLY A 262 23.89 -45.56 -3.70
CA GLY A 262 23.97 -44.16 -3.27
C GLY A 262 22.63 -43.66 -2.71
N VAL A 263 22.67 -42.77 -1.72
CA VAL A 263 21.48 -42.13 -1.12
C VAL A 263 21.60 -40.61 -1.21
N TYR A 264 20.46 -39.92 -1.25
CA TYR A 264 20.32 -38.49 -1.51
C TYR A 264 19.42 -37.79 -0.47
N PHE A 265 19.51 -38.24 0.79
CA PHE A 265 18.78 -37.66 1.92
C PHE A 265 19.18 -36.20 2.18
N GLU A 266 20.45 -35.86 1.95
CA GLU A 266 20.97 -34.50 2.03
C GLU A 266 20.39 -33.60 0.93
N ALA A 267 20.29 -34.08 -0.31
CA ALA A 267 19.65 -33.33 -1.39
C ALA A 267 18.18 -33.04 -1.03
N ALA A 268 17.42 -34.06 -0.63
CA ALA A 268 16.01 -33.89 -0.25
C ALA A 268 15.82 -32.90 0.92
N ALA A 269 16.63 -33.03 1.99
CA ALA A 269 16.56 -32.14 3.15
C ALA A 269 16.98 -30.70 2.82
N VAL A 270 18.07 -30.51 2.07
CA VAL A 270 18.58 -29.18 1.69
C VAL A 270 17.62 -28.48 0.71
N ILE A 271 17.00 -29.20 -0.23
CA ILE A 271 15.97 -28.64 -1.12
C ILE A 271 14.78 -28.12 -0.30
N VAL A 272 14.29 -28.90 0.68
CA VAL A 272 13.19 -28.47 1.55
C VAL A 272 13.57 -27.23 2.37
N SER A 273 14.73 -27.22 3.03
CA SER A 273 15.18 -26.05 3.82
C SER A 273 15.45 -24.80 2.97
N LEU A 274 16.02 -24.92 1.77
CA LEU A 274 16.22 -23.78 0.87
C LEU A 274 14.90 -23.28 0.25
N THR A 275 13.94 -24.18 0.01
CA THR A 275 12.58 -23.78 -0.43
C THR A 275 11.85 -23.04 0.69
N LEU A 276 11.90 -23.56 1.93
CA LEU A 276 11.36 -22.88 3.11
C LEU A 276 12.00 -21.51 3.33
N LEU A 277 13.32 -21.37 3.15
CA LEU A 277 14.02 -20.08 3.20
C LEU A 277 13.53 -19.13 2.10
N GLY A 278 13.34 -19.61 0.87
CA GLY A 278 12.78 -18.83 -0.23
C GLY A 278 11.37 -18.30 0.08
N GLN A 279 10.49 -19.17 0.58
CA GLN A 279 9.13 -18.79 1.02
C GLN A 279 9.15 -17.82 2.22
N LEU A 280 10.06 -18.03 3.18
CA LEU A 280 10.24 -17.13 4.33
C LEU A 280 10.69 -15.72 3.91
N LEU A 281 11.58 -15.62 2.91
CA LEU A 281 12.03 -14.35 2.33
C LEU A 281 10.93 -13.68 1.51
N GLU A 282 10.15 -14.45 0.74
CA GLU A 282 8.97 -14.00 0.00
C GLU A 282 7.91 -13.40 0.94
N LEU A 283 7.48 -14.15 1.97
CA LEU A 283 6.46 -13.70 2.92
C LEU A 283 6.92 -12.46 3.70
N ARG A 284 8.20 -12.38 4.08
CA ARG A 284 8.80 -11.18 4.71
C ARG A 284 8.92 -9.98 3.77
N ALA A 285 9.08 -10.20 2.47
CA ALA A 285 9.09 -9.11 1.50
C ALA A 285 7.68 -8.54 1.29
N ARG A 286 6.67 -9.41 1.20
CA ARG A 286 5.26 -9.01 1.14
C ARG A 286 4.84 -8.25 2.40
N SER A 287 5.01 -8.82 3.59
CA SER A 287 4.55 -8.18 4.85
C SER A 287 5.18 -6.80 5.09
N LYS A 288 6.47 -6.63 4.77
CA LYS A 288 7.15 -5.32 4.80
C LYS A 288 6.61 -4.30 3.81
N THR A 289 5.99 -4.73 2.72
CA THR A 289 5.43 -3.82 1.70
C THR A 289 3.97 -3.48 2.02
N SER A 290 3.20 -4.43 2.59
CA SER A 290 1.87 -4.18 3.18
C SER A 290 1.91 -3.18 4.35
N ALA A 291 3.07 -3.00 4.99
CA ALA A 291 3.28 -2.04 6.07
C ALA A 291 2.93 -0.58 5.69
N ALA A 292 3.03 -0.19 4.41
CA ALA A 292 2.60 1.14 3.96
C ALA A 292 1.08 1.33 4.09
N ILE A 293 0.28 0.29 3.81
CA ILE A 293 -1.19 0.33 4.00
C ILE A 293 -1.53 0.32 5.49
N LYS A 294 -0.85 -0.51 6.30
CA LYS A 294 -1.05 -0.50 7.76
C LYS A 294 -0.64 0.83 8.40
N ALA A 295 0.36 1.53 7.85
CA ALA A 295 0.71 2.89 8.26
C ALA A 295 -0.40 3.90 7.92
N LEU A 296 -0.97 3.85 6.71
CA LEU A 296 -2.13 4.69 6.33
C LEU A 296 -3.35 4.44 7.23
N LEU A 297 -3.70 3.18 7.47
CA LEU A 297 -4.77 2.83 8.42
C LEU A 297 -4.48 3.36 9.83
N GLY A 298 -3.22 3.26 10.29
CA GLY A 298 -2.75 3.80 11.57
C GLY A 298 -2.74 5.32 11.66
N LEU A 299 -3.08 6.04 10.58
CA LEU A 299 -3.35 7.47 10.65
C LEU A 299 -4.69 7.76 11.33
N ALA A 300 -5.72 6.90 11.23
CA ALA A 300 -7.00 7.14 11.90
C ALA A 300 -6.86 7.12 13.44
N PRO A 301 -7.47 8.06 14.20
CA PRO A 301 -7.56 7.97 15.65
C PRO A 301 -8.62 6.95 16.09
N LYS A 302 -8.39 6.21 17.18
CA LYS A 302 -9.37 5.22 17.69
C LYS A 302 -10.58 5.87 18.40
N THR A 303 -10.49 7.14 18.78
CA THR A 303 -11.55 7.92 19.45
C THR A 303 -11.75 9.28 18.78
N ALA A 304 -12.92 9.86 19.00
CA ALA A 304 -13.28 11.22 18.60
C ALA A 304 -13.95 11.95 19.77
N ARG A 305 -13.76 13.27 19.85
CA ARG A 305 -14.32 14.10 20.92
C ARG A 305 -15.62 14.77 20.46
N ARG A 306 -16.77 14.21 20.83
CA ARG A 306 -18.09 14.76 20.51
C ARG A 306 -18.47 15.90 21.45
N ILE A 307 -19.19 16.87 20.90
CA ILE A 307 -19.86 17.96 21.63
C ILE A 307 -21.36 17.68 21.57
N ASN A 308 -21.96 17.41 22.72
CA ASN A 308 -23.40 17.15 22.82
C ASN A 308 -24.22 18.47 22.75
N ASP A 309 -25.53 18.40 22.54
CA ASP A 309 -26.41 19.58 22.39
C ASP A 309 -26.38 20.59 23.57
N ARG A 310 -25.87 20.17 24.74
CA ARG A 310 -25.69 21.01 25.93
C ARG A 310 -24.36 21.77 25.97
N GLY A 311 -23.45 21.49 25.03
CA GLY A 311 -22.08 22.03 24.98
C GLY A 311 -21.02 21.15 25.67
N ASP A 312 -21.42 20.08 26.36
CA ASP A 312 -20.53 19.14 27.04
C ASP A 312 -19.65 18.34 26.05
N GLU A 313 -18.38 18.13 26.38
CA GLU A 313 -17.41 17.34 25.60
C GLU A 313 -17.28 15.90 26.14
N GLU A 314 -17.47 14.89 25.29
CA GLU A 314 -17.24 13.47 25.59
C GLU A 314 -16.30 12.82 24.56
N ASP A 315 -15.39 11.94 25.02
CA ASP A 315 -14.57 11.12 24.12
C ASP A 315 -15.28 9.79 23.83
N VAL A 316 -15.66 9.56 22.57
CA VAL A 316 -16.32 8.35 22.10
C VAL A 316 -15.40 7.52 21.19
N PRO A 317 -15.54 6.18 21.15
CA PRO A 317 -14.94 5.36 20.08
C PRO A 317 -15.37 5.86 18.70
N LEU A 318 -14.48 5.82 17.71
CA LEU A 318 -14.76 6.32 16.36
C LEU A 318 -15.99 5.65 15.71
N GLU A 319 -16.25 4.39 16.06
CA GLU A 319 -17.41 3.58 15.64
C GLU A 319 -18.77 4.13 16.11
N HIS A 320 -18.79 5.00 17.12
CA HIS A 320 -20.01 5.63 17.64
C HIS A 320 -20.24 7.07 17.13
N VAL A 321 -19.38 7.57 16.24
CA VAL A 321 -19.54 8.87 15.57
C VAL A 321 -20.55 8.75 14.44
N HIS A 322 -21.56 9.61 14.44
CA HIS A 322 -22.62 9.64 13.44
C HIS A 322 -22.48 10.85 12.50
N VAL A 323 -23.02 10.74 11.28
CA VAL A 323 -23.10 11.88 10.35
C VAL A 323 -23.95 12.99 10.99
N GLY A 324 -23.41 14.21 10.99
CA GLY A 324 -23.99 15.36 11.70
C GLY A 324 -23.43 15.62 13.10
N ASP A 325 -22.70 14.67 13.72
CA ASP A 325 -22.08 14.87 15.03
C ASP A 325 -21.11 16.08 14.99
N ARG A 326 -21.15 16.91 16.04
CA ARG A 326 -20.21 18.01 16.25
C ARG A 326 -18.99 17.48 16.99
N LEU A 327 -17.81 17.59 16.41
CA LEU A 327 -16.57 17.05 16.95
C LEU A 327 -15.57 18.19 17.20
N ARG A 328 -14.93 18.20 18.38
CA ARG A 328 -13.82 19.11 18.67
C ARG A 328 -12.50 18.49 18.17
N VAL A 329 -11.67 19.29 17.50
CA VAL A 329 -10.29 18.94 17.16
C VAL A 329 -9.38 20.01 17.73
N ARG A 330 -8.52 19.65 18.67
CA ARG A 330 -7.61 20.56 19.40
C ARG A 330 -6.25 20.66 18.69
N PRO A 331 -5.39 21.64 19.03
CA PRO A 331 -4.06 21.75 18.44
C PRO A 331 -3.25 20.46 18.60
N GLY A 332 -2.64 19.98 17.52
CA GLY A 332 -1.88 18.72 17.47
C GLY A 332 -2.71 17.43 17.42
N GLU A 333 -4.03 17.49 17.56
CA GLU A 333 -4.89 16.31 17.39
C GLU A 333 -5.10 15.97 15.91
N LYS A 334 -5.45 14.71 15.63
CA LYS A 334 -5.86 14.29 14.29
C LYS A 334 -7.34 14.57 14.10
N VAL A 335 -7.72 15.00 12.90
CA VAL A 335 -9.12 15.06 12.47
C VAL A 335 -9.70 13.64 12.48
N PRO A 336 -10.82 13.37 13.18
CA PRO A 336 -11.32 12.00 13.33
C PRO A 336 -12.00 11.43 12.07
N VAL A 337 -12.81 12.24 11.40
CA VAL A 337 -13.63 11.87 10.23
C VAL A 337 -13.69 13.04 9.23
N ASP A 338 -14.13 12.80 8.00
CA ASP A 338 -14.31 13.88 7.02
C ASP A 338 -15.48 14.78 7.41
N GLY A 339 -15.35 16.08 7.16
CA GLY A 339 -16.39 17.04 7.57
C GLY A 339 -16.15 18.47 7.12
N VAL A 340 -16.97 19.37 7.67
CA VAL A 340 -16.87 20.83 7.47
C VAL A 340 -16.65 21.52 8.82
N VAL A 341 -15.76 22.51 8.86
CA VAL A 341 -15.56 23.37 10.04
C VAL A 341 -16.80 24.22 10.26
N LEU A 342 -17.40 24.11 11.45
CA LEU A 342 -18.44 25.02 11.93
C LEU A 342 -17.81 26.26 12.59
N GLU A 343 -16.80 26.05 13.44
CA GLU A 343 -16.20 27.09 14.26
C GLU A 343 -14.67 26.94 14.36
N GLY A 344 -13.98 28.08 14.47
CA GLY A 344 -12.53 28.15 14.64
C GLY A 344 -11.75 28.42 13.35
N ARG A 345 -10.42 28.46 13.51
CA ARG A 345 -9.44 28.68 12.44
C ARG A 345 -8.15 27.96 12.81
N SER A 346 -7.58 27.21 11.87
CA SER A 346 -6.31 26.49 12.06
C SER A 346 -5.69 26.15 10.71
N ASN A 347 -4.43 25.68 10.72
CA ASN A 347 -3.78 25.12 9.54
C ASN A 347 -3.70 23.60 9.73
N LEU A 348 -4.12 22.82 8.74
CA LEU A 348 -4.07 21.36 8.76
C LEU A 348 -2.89 20.87 7.93
N ASP A 349 -2.08 19.99 8.52
CA ASP A 349 -1.09 19.22 7.81
C ASP A 349 -1.77 18.04 7.10
N GLU A 350 -1.89 18.17 5.77
CA GLU A 350 -2.45 17.17 4.86
C GLU A 350 -1.34 16.35 4.16
N SER A 351 -0.07 16.52 4.53
CA SER A 351 1.10 15.94 3.83
C SER A 351 1.03 14.42 3.72
N MET A 352 0.60 13.74 4.79
CA MET A 352 0.49 12.28 4.87
C MET A 352 -0.46 11.65 3.83
N LEU A 353 -1.46 12.40 3.35
CA LEU A 353 -2.46 11.93 2.37
C LEU A 353 -2.27 12.56 0.98
N THR A 354 -1.67 13.75 0.91
CA THR A 354 -1.62 14.56 -0.31
C THR A 354 -0.22 14.76 -0.88
N GLY A 355 0.83 14.40 -0.13
CA GLY A 355 2.22 14.55 -0.56
C GLY A 355 2.64 16.01 -0.74
N GLU A 356 2.11 16.93 0.07
CA GLU A 356 2.43 18.36 0.07
C GLU A 356 2.90 18.81 1.46
N PRO A 357 4.10 19.38 1.62
CA PRO A 357 4.69 19.69 2.93
C PRO A 357 4.21 21.02 3.55
N ILE A 358 3.27 21.73 2.92
CA ILE A 358 2.77 23.03 3.38
C ILE A 358 1.36 22.82 3.99
N PRO A 359 1.17 23.11 5.29
CA PRO A 359 -0.15 23.04 5.92
C PRO A 359 -1.18 23.96 5.26
N VAL A 360 -2.39 23.46 5.06
CA VAL A 360 -3.50 24.16 4.40
C VAL A 360 -4.35 24.87 5.45
N GLU A 361 -4.58 26.16 5.26
CA GLU A 361 -5.45 26.95 6.14
C GLU A 361 -6.92 26.51 6.03
N LYS A 362 -7.61 26.45 7.19
CA LYS A 362 -9.03 26.13 7.33
C LYS A 362 -9.72 27.15 8.24
N THR A 363 -10.84 27.68 7.79
CA THR A 363 -11.78 28.54 8.53
C THR A 363 -13.14 27.84 8.63
N ALA A 364 -14.15 28.49 9.20
CA ALA A 364 -15.56 28.11 8.98
C ALA A 364 -15.85 27.83 7.49
N ASP A 365 -16.78 26.90 7.25
CA ASP A 365 -17.18 26.34 5.95
C ASP A 365 -16.08 25.61 5.15
N SER A 366 -14.85 25.54 5.67
CA SER A 366 -13.77 24.75 5.04
C SER A 366 -13.98 23.25 5.27
N ARG A 367 -13.76 22.46 4.21
CA ARG A 367 -13.71 20.98 4.32
C ARG A 367 -12.41 20.51 4.96
N VAL A 368 -12.53 19.55 5.87
CA VAL A 368 -11.43 18.81 6.51
C VAL A 368 -11.50 17.33 6.13
N ILE A 369 -10.33 16.69 6.06
CA ILE A 369 -10.18 15.28 5.73
C ILE A 369 -9.75 14.52 6.99
N GLY A 370 -10.36 13.37 7.25
CA GLY A 370 -10.00 12.48 8.35
C GLY A 370 -8.53 12.09 8.35
N ALA A 371 -7.99 11.83 9.53
CA ALA A 371 -6.60 11.49 9.80
C ALA A 371 -5.52 12.54 9.45
N THR A 372 -5.89 13.69 8.89
CA THR A 372 -5.00 14.87 8.80
C THR A 372 -4.68 15.43 10.19
N ILE A 373 -3.54 16.11 10.35
CA ILE A 373 -3.09 16.62 11.65
C ILE A 373 -3.48 18.10 11.76
N ASN A 374 -4.22 18.45 12.81
CA ASN A 374 -4.55 19.84 13.11
C ASN A 374 -3.33 20.55 13.71
N GLY A 375 -3.00 21.74 13.22
CA GLY A 375 -1.85 22.54 13.65
C GLY A 375 -2.06 23.24 15.00
N THR A 376 -2.06 24.57 15.00
CA THR A 376 -2.01 25.41 16.21
C THR A 376 -3.36 25.94 16.71
N GLY A 377 -4.41 25.87 15.90
CA GLY A 377 -5.76 26.32 16.26
C GLY A 377 -6.66 25.19 16.78
N SER A 378 -7.78 25.57 17.39
CA SER A 378 -8.86 24.63 17.73
C SER A 378 -9.99 24.77 16.71
N LEU A 379 -10.60 23.65 16.32
CA LEU A 379 -11.72 23.58 15.40
C LEU A 379 -12.91 22.85 16.03
N VAL A 380 -14.12 23.24 15.67
CA VAL A 380 -15.33 22.43 15.78
C VAL A 380 -15.74 22.05 14.37
N ILE A 381 -15.88 20.75 14.10
CA ILE A 381 -16.25 20.22 12.78
C ILE A 381 -17.59 19.48 12.88
N ARG A 382 -18.35 19.46 11.79
CA ARG A 382 -19.52 18.58 11.59
C ARG A 382 -19.09 17.38 10.77
N ALA A 383 -19.32 16.17 11.26
CA ALA A 383 -19.06 14.94 10.51
C ALA A 383 -19.95 14.86 9.25
N GLU A 384 -19.36 14.63 8.07
CA GLU A 384 -20.08 14.47 6.79
C GLU A 384 -19.90 13.08 6.16
N LYS A 385 -18.71 12.49 6.23
CA LYS A 385 -18.47 11.07 5.86
C LYS A 385 -17.79 10.34 7.02
N ILE A 386 -18.23 9.11 7.31
CA ILE A 386 -17.77 8.28 8.43
C ILE A 386 -17.45 6.85 7.95
N GLY A 387 -16.66 6.10 8.73
CA GLY A 387 -16.37 4.69 8.44
C GLY A 387 -15.80 4.46 7.03
N SER A 388 -16.44 3.56 6.27
CA SER A 388 -16.10 3.19 4.88
C SER A 388 -16.09 4.36 3.91
N ASP A 389 -16.85 5.41 4.20
CA ASP A 389 -17.15 6.45 3.22
C ASP A 389 -16.10 7.57 3.26
N THR A 390 -15.27 7.59 4.31
CA THR A 390 -14.16 8.53 4.47
C THR A 390 -13.13 8.42 3.35
N VAL A 391 -12.50 9.53 2.97
CA VAL A 391 -11.42 9.59 1.97
C VAL A 391 -10.27 8.63 2.34
N LEU A 392 -9.94 8.47 3.63
CA LEU A 392 -8.93 7.49 4.05
C LEU A 392 -9.38 6.04 3.78
N ALA A 393 -10.62 5.68 4.10
CA ALA A 393 -11.13 4.34 3.82
C ALA A 393 -11.22 4.06 2.29
N GLN A 394 -11.63 5.06 1.50
CA GLN A 394 -11.59 4.99 0.04
C GLN A 394 -10.15 4.81 -0.49
N ILE A 395 -9.17 5.58 0.02
CA ILE A 395 -7.74 5.42 -0.31
C ILE A 395 -7.29 3.98 -0.04
N VAL A 396 -7.60 3.44 1.14
CA VAL A 396 -7.22 2.07 1.51
C VAL A 396 -7.89 1.03 0.61
N GLN A 397 -9.18 1.18 0.28
CA GLN A 397 -9.86 0.29 -0.67
C GLN A 397 -9.20 0.32 -2.06
N LEU A 398 -8.92 1.50 -2.61
CA LEU A 398 -8.34 1.65 -3.94
C LEU A 398 -6.92 1.07 -4.03
N VAL A 399 -6.07 1.37 -3.04
CA VAL A 399 -4.70 0.81 -2.95
C VAL A 399 -4.75 -0.71 -2.78
N THR A 400 -5.68 -1.23 -1.98
CA THR A 400 -5.89 -2.68 -1.79
C THR A 400 -6.39 -3.36 -3.09
N GLN A 401 -7.27 -2.71 -3.84
CA GLN A 401 -7.76 -3.17 -5.14
C GLN A 401 -6.61 -3.26 -6.17
N ALA A 402 -5.73 -2.24 -6.20
CA ALA A 402 -4.57 -2.21 -7.09
C ALA A 402 -3.58 -3.33 -6.81
N GLN A 403 -3.22 -3.57 -5.54
CA GLN A 403 -2.27 -4.63 -5.18
C GLN A 403 -2.75 -6.04 -5.57
N ARG A 404 -4.06 -6.26 -5.67
CA ARG A 404 -4.65 -7.55 -6.09
C ARG A 404 -4.82 -7.66 -7.60
N SER A 405 -5.13 -6.56 -8.28
CA SER A 405 -5.35 -6.55 -9.73
C SER A 405 -4.15 -7.11 -10.53
N ARG A 406 -4.43 -7.86 -11.61
CA ARG A 406 -3.40 -8.59 -12.38
C ARG A 406 -2.91 -7.79 -13.58
N ALA A 407 -1.70 -7.23 -13.53
CA ALA A 407 -1.09 -6.53 -14.67
C ALA A 407 -0.94 -7.42 -15.92
N PRO A 408 -0.99 -6.87 -17.15
CA PRO A 408 -0.80 -7.64 -18.39
C PRO A 408 0.51 -8.46 -18.44
N MET A 409 1.64 -7.91 -17.99
CA MET A 409 2.91 -8.65 -17.89
C MET A 409 2.84 -9.83 -16.91
N GLN A 410 2.04 -9.77 -15.85
CA GLN A 410 1.82 -10.92 -14.95
C GLN A 410 1.02 -12.01 -15.68
N ARG A 411 -0.03 -11.65 -16.42
CA ARG A 411 -0.81 -12.59 -17.26
C ARG A 411 0.07 -13.26 -18.33
N MET A 412 1.07 -12.54 -18.85
CA MET A 412 2.08 -13.06 -19.76
C MET A 412 3.06 -14.02 -19.05
N ALA A 413 3.58 -13.62 -17.88
CA ALA A 413 4.48 -14.44 -17.07
C ALA A 413 3.84 -15.77 -16.65
N ASP A 414 2.59 -15.76 -16.20
CA ASP A 414 1.81 -16.96 -15.87
C ASP A 414 1.74 -17.94 -17.06
N LYS A 415 1.41 -17.43 -18.26
CA LYS A 415 1.32 -18.23 -19.49
C LYS A 415 2.67 -18.82 -19.89
N VAL A 416 3.74 -18.03 -19.79
CA VAL A 416 5.11 -18.52 -20.08
C VAL A 416 5.53 -19.55 -19.04
N ALA A 417 5.23 -19.35 -17.75
CA ALA A 417 5.55 -20.28 -16.68
C ALA A 417 4.89 -21.66 -16.89
N PHE A 418 3.63 -21.72 -17.29
CA PHE A 418 2.95 -22.99 -17.61
C PHE A 418 3.67 -23.78 -18.71
N TRP A 419 3.94 -23.16 -19.85
CA TRP A 419 4.64 -23.81 -20.97
C TRP A 419 6.09 -24.14 -20.62
N PHE A 420 6.76 -23.31 -19.84
CA PHE A 420 8.11 -23.53 -19.35
C PHE A 420 8.18 -24.76 -18.42
N VAL A 421 7.26 -24.89 -17.45
CA VAL A 421 7.18 -26.08 -16.57
C VAL A 421 6.96 -27.36 -17.38
N LEU A 422 6.07 -27.32 -18.39
CA LEU A 422 5.84 -28.48 -19.27
C LEU A 422 7.08 -28.83 -20.12
N ALA A 423 7.76 -27.84 -20.69
CA ALA A 423 9.01 -28.04 -21.42
C ALA A 423 10.12 -28.60 -20.52
N VAL A 424 10.21 -28.13 -19.27
CA VAL A 424 11.16 -28.59 -18.25
C VAL A 424 10.92 -30.05 -17.88
N PHE A 425 9.66 -30.50 -17.71
CA PHE A 425 9.36 -31.92 -17.54
C PHE A 425 9.80 -32.75 -18.75
N GLY A 426 9.60 -32.24 -19.97
CA GLY A 426 10.11 -32.86 -21.20
C GLY A 426 11.63 -32.97 -21.25
N VAL A 427 12.35 -31.90 -20.89
CA VAL A 427 13.83 -31.89 -20.81
C VAL A 427 14.32 -32.83 -19.72
N ALA A 428 13.71 -32.84 -18.52
CA ALA A 428 14.09 -33.75 -17.44
C ALA A 428 13.91 -35.23 -17.85
N LEU A 429 12.83 -35.57 -18.54
CA LEU A 429 12.59 -36.92 -19.05
C LEU A 429 13.58 -37.30 -20.18
N ALA A 430 13.90 -36.36 -21.08
CA ALA A 430 14.91 -36.55 -22.11
C ALA A 430 16.32 -36.68 -21.52
N THR A 431 16.66 -35.92 -20.47
CA THR A 431 17.89 -36.05 -19.69
C THR A 431 17.96 -37.41 -19.02
N PHE A 432 16.88 -37.86 -18.38
CA PHE A 432 16.83 -39.19 -17.74
C PHE A 432 17.12 -40.31 -18.74
N PHE A 433 16.39 -40.40 -19.85
CA PHE A 433 16.64 -41.46 -20.84
C PHE A 433 17.98 -41.28 -21.58
N GLY A 434 18.39 -40.06 -21.89
CA GLY A 434 19.67 -39.78 -22.54
C GLY A 434 20.86 -40.25 -21.71
N TRP A 435 20.89 -39.91 -20.42
CA TRP A 435 21.95 -40.36 -19.51
C TRP A 435 21.83 -41.84 -19.13
N GLY A 436 20.62 -42.39 -19.02
CA GLY A 436 20.45 -43.82 -18.72
C GLY A 436 20.95 -44.74 -19.83
N LEU A 437 20.76 -44.33 -21.10
CA LEU A 437 21.10 -45.10 -22.30
C LEU A 437 22.51 -44.81 -22.87
N PHE A 438 23.01 -43.57 -22.72
CA PHE A 438 24.27 -43.13 -23.34
C PHE A 438 25.28 -42.51 -22.35
N GLY A 439 24.94 -42.43 -21.06
CA GLY A 439 25.83 -41.90 -20.03
C GLY A 439 26.94 -42.88 -19.60
N PRO A 440 28.02 -42.37 -18.98
CA PRO A 440 29.07 -43.19 -18.40
C PRO A 440 28.54 -44.03 -17.22
N GLU A 441 29.12 -45.19 -16.97
CA GLU A 441 28.75 -46.00 -15.80
C GLU A 441 29.11 -45.26 -14.49
N PRO A 442 28.22 -45.23 -13.48
CA PRO A 442 26.87 -45.81 -13.44
C PRO A 442 25.79 -44.93 -14.12
N SER A 443 25.34 -45.31 -15.32
CA SER A 443 24.58 -44.43 -16.23
C SER A 443 23.23 -43.98 -15.67
N TRP A 444 22.50 -44.90 -15.03
CA TRP A 444 21.20 -44.63 -14.41
C TRP A 444 21.31 -43.77 -13.14
N THR A 445 22.44 -43.77 -12.45
CA THR A 445 22.69 -42.86 -11.32
C THR A 445 22.85 -41.42 -11.82
N TYR A 446 23.62 -41.23 -12.90
CA TYR A 446 23.70 -39.94 -13.59
C TYR A 446 22.33 -39.50 -14.16
N ALA A 447 21.53 -40.44 -14.69
CA ALA A 447 20.19 -40.16 -15.18
C ALA A 447 19.26 -39.57 -14.10
N VAL A 448 19.19 -40.21 -12.93
CA VAL A 448 18.38 -39.70 -11.80
C VAL A 448 18.90 -38.34 -11.34
N LEU A 449 20.21 -38.20 -11.13
CA LEU A 449 20.81 -36.96 -10.63
C LEU A 449 20.59 -35.78 -11.57
N ASN A 450 20.90 -35.94 -12.87
CA ASN A 450 20.79 -34.85 -13.83
C ASN A 450 19.32 -34.47 -14.10
N ALA A 451 18.40 -35.45 -14.18
CA ALA A 451 16.97 -35.17 -14.32
C ALA A 451 16.39 -34.43 -13.10
N VAL A 452 16.78 -34.84 -11.88
CA VAL A 452 16.39 -34.14 -10.65
C VAL A 452 17.00 -32.72 -10.58
N SER A 453 18.28 -32.55 -10.96
CA SER A 453 18.90 -31.22 -11.09
C SER A 453 18.16 -30.32 -12.07
N VAL A 454 17.69 -30.84 -13.22
CA VAL A 454 16.88 -30.09 -14.21
C VAL A 454 15.56 -29.63 -13.59
N LEU A 455 14.84 -30.50 -12.88
CA LEU A 455 13.57 -30.15 -12.23
C LEU A 455 13.75 -29.07 -11.14
N ILE A 456 14.88 -29.08 -10.41
CA ILE A 456 15.17 -28.13 -9.32
C ILE A 456 15.59 -26.76 -9.86
N ILE A 457 16.58 -26.70 -10.77
CA ILE A 457 17.10 -25.42 -11.28
C ILE A 457 16.04 -24.65 -12.07
N ALA A 458 15.06 -25.37 -12.63
CA ALA A 458 13.97 -24.81 -13.40
C ALA A 458 12.80 -24.27 -12.57
N CYS A 459 12.93 -24.05 -11.26
CA CYS A 459 11.83 -23.44 -10.51
C CYS A 459 11.49 -22.04 -11.08
N PRO A 460 10.21 -21.75 -11.42
CA PRO A 460 9.76 -20.40 -11.74
C PRO A 460 9.55 -19.53 -10.48
N CYS A 461 10.24 -19.84 -9.38
CA CYS A 461 10.14 -19.22 -8.06
C CYS A 461 10.22 -17.68 -8.16
N ALA A 462 11.30 -17.18 -8.75
CA ALA A 462 11.52 -15.75 -8.94
C ALA A 462 10.58 -15.11 -10.00
N LEU A 463 10.13 -15.90 -10.99
CA LEU A 463 9.26 -15.44 -12.08
C LEU A 463 7.85 -15.06 -11.58
N GLY A 464 7.28 -15.86 -10.66
CA GLY A 464 5.99 -15.55 -10.04
C GLY A 464 5.99 -14.29 -9.17
N LEU A 465 7.14 -13.96 -8.55
CA LEU A 465 7.31 -12.78 -7.69
C LEU A 465 7.70 -11.50 -8.44
N ALA A 466 8.29 -11.64 -9.63
CA ALA A 466 8.92 -10.55 -10.37
C ALA A 466 8.02 -9.34 -10.67
N THR A 467 6.72 -9.55 -10.84
CA THR A 467 5.74 -8.50 -11.17
C THR A 467 4.95 -8.02 -9.94
N PRO A 468 4.35 -8.90 -9.09
CA PRO A 468 3.59 -8.48 -7.91
C PRO A 468 4.37 -7.63 -6.93
N MET A 469 5.64 -7.96 -6.66
CA MET A 469 6.48 -7.18 -5.72
C MET A 469 6.71 -5.75 -6.23
N SER A 470 6.92 -5.57 -7.54
CA SER A 470 7.07 -4.24 -8.14
C SER A 470 5.77 -3.44 -8.08
N ILE A 471 4.60 -4.06 -8.33
CA ILE A 471 3.29 -3.43 -8.16
C ILE A 471 3.11 -2.97 -6.71
N MET A 472 3.31 -3.87 -5.74
CA MET A 472 3.05 -3.63 -4.33
C MET A 472 3.86 -2.44 -3.79
N VAL A 473 5.14 -2.34 -4.18
CA VAL A 473 6.02 -1.20 -3.88
C VAL A 473 5.59 0.08 -4.60
N ALA A 474 5.24 -0.02 -5.89
CA ALA A 474 4.83 1.13 -6.70
C ALA A 474 3.55 1.80 -6.18
N THR A 475 2.51 1.00 -5.86
CA THR A 475 1.24 1.53 -5.35
C THR A 475 1.43 2.20 -3.99
N GLY A 476 2.28 1.65 -3.11
CA GLY A 476 2.60 2.28 -1.82
C GLY A 476 3.32 3.63 -1.98
N ARG A 477 4.32 3.70 -2.89
CA ARG A 477 5.03 4.96 -3.21
C ARG A 477 4.12 5.98 -3.90
N ALA A 478 3.18 5.54 -4.74
CA ALA A 478 2.22 6.40 -5.41
C ALA A 478 1.22 7.01 -4.40
N ALA A 479 0.70 6.20 -3.45
CA ALA A 479 -0.23 6.67 -2.44
C ALA A 479 0.36 7.82 -1.58
N HIS A 480 1.61 7.67 -1.11
CA HIS A 480 2.33 8.74 -0.41
C HIS A 480 2.60 9.99 -1.28
N ALA A 481 2.53 9.86 -2.61
CA ALA A 481 2.68 10.95 -3.56
C ALA A 481 1.32 11.57 -3.99
N GLY A 482 0.20 11.22 -3.34
CA GLY A 482 -1.13 11.71 -3.69
C GLY A 482 -1.72 11.11 -4.98
N VAL A 483 -1.14 10.00 -5.46
CA VAL A 483 -1.54 9.27 -6.68
C VAL A 483 -2.07 7.89 -6.30
N LEU A 484 -3.37 7.67 -6.47
CA LEU A 484 -3.99 6.38 -6.23
C LEU A 484 -4.12 5.65 -7.55
N PHE A 485 -3.62 4.42 -7.64
CA PHE A 485 -4.00 3.49 -8.70
C PHE A 485 -5.12 2.59 -8.17
N ARG A 486 -6.14 2.30 -8.98
CA ARG A 486 -7.13 1.23 -8.74
C ARG A 486 -6.64 -0.12 -9.25
N ASP A 487 -5.83 -0.12 -10.31
CA ASP A 487 -5.29 -1.34 -10.88
C ASP A 487 -3.87 -1.19 -11.43
N ALA A 488 -3.21 -2.34 -11.54
CA ALA A 488 -1.84 -2.50 -12.02
C ALA A 488 -1.74 -2.57 -13.55
N GLU A 489 -2.87 -2.61 -14.27
CA GLU A 489 -2.88 -2.44 -15.72
C GLU A 489 -2.66 -0.96 -16.06
N ALA A 490 -3.25 -0.03 -15.31
CA ALA A 490 -2.92 1.40 -15.38
C ALA A 490 -1.45 1.68 -15.01
N ILE A 491 -0.87 0.99 -14.02
CA ILE A 491 0.57 1.10 -13.70
C ILE A 491 1.43 0.61 -14.88
N GLU A 492 0.99 -0.34 -15.70
CA GLU A 492 1.74 -0.76 -16.91
C GLU A 492 1.48 0.14 -18.13
N ASN A 493 0.27 0.67 -18.26
CA ASN A 493 -0.20 1.41 -19.43
C ASN A 493 0.07 2.92 -19.37
N LEU A 494 0.15 3.54 -18.20
CA LEU A 494 0.30 5.00 -18.09
C LEU A 494 1.58 5.54 -18.78
N ARG A 495 2.69 4.81 -18.69
CA ARG A 495 3.93 5.07 -19.45
C ARG A 495 3.85 4.86 -20.97
N ARG A 496 2.75 4.30 -21.48
CA ARG A 496 2.50 4.13 -22.93
C ARG A 496 1.64 5.26 -23.49
N ILE A 497 1.06 6.11 -22.65
CA ILE A 497 0.19 7.21 -23.05
C ILE A 497 0.98 8.26 -23.84
N ASP A 498 0.43 8.63 -25.01
CA ASP A 498 0.93 9.72 -25.86
C ASP A 498 -0.04 10.91 -25.90
N THR A 499 -1.32 10.67 -25.64
CA THR A 499 -2.40 11.65 -25.76
C THR A 499 -3.16 11.76 -24.44
N LEU A 500 -3.33 12.98 -23.94
CA LEU A 500 -4.10 13.28 -22.74
C LEU A 500 -5.32 14.13 -23.13
N VAL A 501 -6.51 13.54 -23.07
CA VAL A 501 -7.77 14.28 -23.10
C VAL A 501 -8.05 14.80 -21.69
N VAL A 502 -8.43 16.07 -21.57
CA VAL A 502 -8.72 16.72 -20.29
C VAL A 502 -10.07 17.42 -20.36
N ASP A 503 -10.94 17.24 -19.35
CA ASP A 503 -12.13 18.08 -19.22
C ASP A 503 -11.77 19.51 -18.77
N LYS A 504 -12.61 20.47 -19.17
CA LYS A 504 -12.48 21.87 -18.71
C LYS A 504 -12.85 22.04 -17.23
N THR A 505 -14.10 21.73 -16.87
CA THR A 505 -14.71 22.12 -15.60
C THR A 505 -14.13 21.32 -14.45
N GLY A 506 -13.78 21.94 -13.32
CA GLY A 506 -13.28 21.28 -12.10
C GLY A 506 -11.91 20.58 -12.23
N THR A 507 -11.46 20.33 -13.46
CA THR A 507 -10.25 19.64 -13.83
C THR A 507 -9.17 20.65 -14.22
N LEU A 508 -9.38 21.45 -15.28
CA LEU A 508 -8.51 22.60 -15.63
C LEU A 508 -8.85 23.86 -14.83
N THR A 509 -10.13 24.07 -14.54
CA THR A 509 -10.69 25.16 -13.73
C THR A 509 -11.00 24.71 -12.30
N GLU A 510 -11.38 25.64 -11.42
CA GLU A 510 -11.75 25.35 -10.03
C GLU A 510 -13.11 24.64 -9.89
N GLY A 511 -13.93 24.62 -10.94
CA GLY A 511 -15.26 24.00 -10.95
C GLY A 511 -16.30 24.81 -10.17
N LYS A 512 -16.04 26.09 -9.96
CA LYS A 512 -16.85 27.01 -9.17
C LYS A 512 -16.98 28.33 -9.91
N PRO A 513 -18.19 28.75 -10.31
CA PRO A 513 -18.37 30.06 -10.91
C PRO A 513 -17.97 31.16 -9.92
N ALA A 514 -17.20 32.13 -10.39
CA ALA A 514 -16.80 33.32 -9.66
C ALA A 514 -17.22 34.57 -10.44
N PHE A 515 -17.64 35.61 -9.74
CA PHE A 515 -17.86 36.92 -10.35
C PHE A 515 -16.55 37.41 -10.98
N GLN A 516 -16.61 37.86 -12.24
CA GLN A 516 -15.47 38.40 -12.98
C GLN A 516 -15.59 39.91 -13.19
N ASP A 517 -16.72 40.39 -13.71
CA ASP A 517 -16.90 41.80 -14.10
C ASP A 517 -18.39 42.21 -14.14
N SER A 518 -18.65 43.51 -14.05
CA SER A 518 -19.98 44.12 -14.17
C SER A 518 -19.95 45.31 -15.12
N LEU A 519 -20.46 45.09 -16.33
CA LEU A 519 -20.67 46.13 -17.34
C LEU A 519 -21.88 46.99 -16.96
N THR A 520 -21.80 48.30 -17.19
CA THR A 520 -22.86 49.27 -16.94
C THR A 520 -23.30 49.98 -18.21
N MET A 521 -24.56 50.43 -18.22
CA MET A 521 -25.05 51.44 -19.17
C MET A 521 -24.93 52.85 -18.58
N ASP A 522 -24.86 53.86 -19.45
CA ASP A 522 -24.80 55.27 -19.03
C ASP A 522 -25.96 55.64 -18.09
N GLY A 523 -25.59 56.16 -16.91
CA GLY A 523 -26.54 56.49 -15.84
C GLY A 523 -26.79 55.39 -14.80
N PHE A 524 -26.04 54.29 -14.82
CA PHE A 524 -26.04 53.26 -13.77
C PHE A 524 -24.63 53.01 -13.21
N ASN A 525 -24.53 52.64 -11.92
CA ASN A 525 -23.25 52.27 -11.28
C ASN A 525 -23.00 50.75 -11.28
N ALA A 526 -21.74 50.33 -11.30
CA ALA A 526 -21.32 48.93 -11.30
C ALA A 526 -21.80 48.20 -10.03
N ASP A 527 -21.61 48.81 -8.85
CA ASP A 527 -22.10 48.23 -7.60
C ASP A 527 -23.63 48.24 -7.49
N GLN A 528 -24.33 49.09 -8.25
CA GLN A 528 -25.80 49.10 -8.30
C GLN A 528 -26.33 47.98 -9.22
N VAL A 529 -25.68 47.75 -10.37
CA VAL A 529 -25.95 46.57 -11.22
C VAL A 529 -25.69 45.28 -10.44
N LEU A 530 -24.59 45.21 -9.67
CA LEU A 530 -24.30 44.10 -8.77
C LEU A 530 -25.33 43.98 -7.63
N GLN A 531 -25.68 45.07 -6.94
CA GLN A 531 -26.69 45.09 -5.87
C GLN A 531 -28.01 44.51 -6.36
N TRP A 532 -28.53 44.99 -7.49
CA TRP A 532 -29.81 44.57 -8.04
C TRP A 532 -29.79 43.13 -8.55
N ALA A 533 -28.75 42.72 -9.28
CA ALA A 533 -28.62 41.33 -9.74
C ALA A 533 -28.52 40.36 -8.55
N ALA A 534 -27.68 40.67 -7.55
CA ALA A 534 -27.56 39.86 -6.34
C ALA A 534 -28.86 39.86 -5.52
N SER A 535 -29.57 41.00 -5.45
CA SER A 535 -30.86 41.11 -4.75
C SER A 535 -31.93 40.20 -5.38
N LEU A 536 -31.97 40.15 -6.72
CA LEU A 536 -32.89 39.31 -7.49
C LEU A 536 -32.53 37.81 -7.40
N GLU A 537 -31.24 37.48 -7.46
CA GLU A 537 -30.74 36.09 -7.41
C GLU A 537 -30.74 35.47 -5.99
N GLN A 538 -31.17 36.19 -4.95
CA GLN A 538 -31.30 35.62 -3.59
C GLN A 538 -32.24 34.41 -3.49
N GLY A 539 -33.22 34.29 -4.39
CA GLY A 539 -34.17 33.18 -4.44
C GLY A 539 -33.74 32.00 -5.32
N SER A 540 -32.50 31.99 -5.80
CA SER A 540 -32.04 31.15 -6.91
C SER A 540 -30.96 30.15 -6.47
N GLU A 541 -31.22 28.85 -6.61
CA GLU A 541 -30.26 27.77 -6.29
C GLU A 541 -29.21 27.54 -7.42
N HIS A 542 -29.15 28.44 -8.41
CA HIS A 542 -28.26 28.26 -9.57
C HIS A 542 -26.80 28.62 -9.22
N PRO A 543 -25.77 27.86 -9.66
CA PRO A 543 -24.37 28.17 -9.32
C PRO A 543 -23.86 29.55 -9.78
N LEU A 544 -24.51 30.17 -10.79
CA LEU A 544 -24.21 31.56 -11.18
C LEU A 544 -24.82 32.59 -10.20
N ALA A 545 -25.97 32.27 -9.60
CA ALA A 545 -26.63 33.10 -8.60
C ALA A 545 -25.79 33.18 -7.32
N GLU A 546 -25.31 32.03 -6.83
CA GLU A 546 -24.41 31.93 -5.68
C GLU A 546 -23.17 32.82 -5.86
N ALA A 547 -22.53 32.78 -7.03
CA ALA A 547 -21.36 33.59 -7.35
C ALA A 547 -21.61 35.11 -7.28
N ILE A 548 -22.77 35.56 -7.76
CA ILE A 548 -23.17 36.98 -7.74
C ILE A 548 -23.52 37.43 -6.31
N VAL A 549 -24.29 36.63 -5.58
CA VAL A 549 -24.66 36.89 -4.18
C VAL A 549 -23.44 36.88 -3.26
N ALA A 550 -22.50 35.96 -3.47
CA ALA A 550 -21.26 35.88 -2.72
C ALA A 550 -20.37 37.12 -2.93
N GLU A 551 -20.20 37.60 -4.17
CA GLU A 551 -19.44 38.82 -4.45
C GLU A 551 -20.09 40.06 -3.82
N ALA A 552 -21.40 40.22 -3.93
CA ALA A 552 -22.11 41.35 -3.33
C ALA A 552 -21.96 41.35 -1.79
N ARG A 553 -22.09 40.18 -1.14
CA ARG A 553 -21.79 40.02 0.29
C ARG A 553 -20.33 40.32 0.62
N ARG A 554 -19.37 39.88 -0.20
CA ARG A 554 -17.92 40.16 -0.03
C ARG A 554 -17.59 41.65 -0.12
N ARG A 555 -18.33 42.42 -0.93
CA ARG A 555 -18.23 43.89 -1.01
C ARG A 555 -18.98 44.64 0.10
N GLY A 556 -19.76 43.95 0.93
CA GLY A 556 -20.61 44.58 1.94
C GLY A 556 -21.84 45.31 1.37
N VAL A 557 -22.29 44.91 0.17
CA VAL A 557 -23.47 45.51 -0.50
C VAL A 557 -24.75 45.05 0.20
N THR A 558 -25.60 45.99 0.60
CA THR A 558 -26.91 45.70 1.19
C THR A 558 -27.84 45.11 0.13
N LEU A 559 -28.25 43.86 0.33
CA LEU A 559 -29.21 43.19 -0.56
C LEU A 559 -30.65 43.44 -0.11
N THR A 560 -31.53 43.69 -1.08
CA THR A 560 -32.96 43.90 -0.87
C THR A 560 -33.72 42.65 -1.29
N PRO A 561 -34.65 42.08 -0.50
CA PRO A 561 -35.45 40.94 -0.94
C PRO A 561 -36.24 41.27 -2.21
N ALA A 562 -36.29 40.34 -3.16
CA ALA A 562 -37.11 40.48 -4.36
C ALA A 562 -38.56 40.06 -4.10
N GLU A 563 -39.50 40.90 -4.52
CA GLU A 563 -40.93 40.58 -4.63
C GLU A 563 -41.20 39.87 -5.97
N ASP A 564 -42.29 39.10 -6.07
CA ASP A 564 -42.75 38.46 -7.31
C ASP A 564 -41.66 37.67 -8.09
N PHE A 565 -40.71 37.04 -7.40
CA PHE A 565 -39.61 36.28 -8.00
C PHE A 565 -40.12 35.07 -8.82
N ASP A 566 -39.65 34.96 -10.06
CA ASP A 566 -39.98 33.88 -10.99
C ASP A 566 -38.76 33.51 -11.85
N SER A 567 -38.61 32.21 -12.14
CA SER A 567 -37.45 31.64 -12.82
C SER A 567 -37.86 31.07 -14.19
N VAL A 568 -37.43 31.74 -15.24
CA VAL A 568 -37.78 31.41 -16.63
C VAL A 568 -36.73 30.42 -17.16
N THR A 569 -37.05 29.13 -17.09
CA THR A 569 -36.17 28.01 -17.44
C THR A 569 -35.43 28.23 -18.77
N GLY A 570 -34.09 28.26 -18.72
CA GLY A 570 -33.23 28.45 -19.88
C GLY A 570 -33.14 29.90 -20.40
N GLN A 571 -33.72 30.88 -19.69
CA GLN A 571 -33.67 32.30 -20.05
C GLN A 571 -33.08 33.19 -18.95
N GLY A 572 -33.48 32.98 -17.69
CA GLY A 572 -32.99 33.75 -16.54
C GLY A 572 -34.06 33.94 -15.46
N VAL A 573 -33.91 34.95 -14.60
CA VAL A 573 -34.81 35.27 -13.49
C VAL A 573 -35.46 36.65 -13.65
N ARG A 574 -36.64 36.81 -13.04
CA ARG A 574 -37.40 38.07 -13.02
C ARG A 574 -38.06 38.29 -11.67
N GLY A 575 -38.39 39.54 -11.36
CA GLY A 575 -39.02 39.93 -10.10
C GLY A 575 -38.96 41.44 -9.89
N ARG A 576 -39.36 41.92 -8.71
CA ARG A 576 -39.35 43.34 -8.37
C ARG A 576 -38.40 43.63 -7.21
N VAL A 577 -37.48 44.56 -7.41
CA VAL A 577 -36.48 44.99 -6.42
C VAL A 577 -36.60 46.50 -6.25
N GLU A 578 -36.68 46.98 -5.00
CA GLU A 578 -36.83 48.42 -4.68
C GLU A 578 -38.05 49.08 -5.39
N GLY A 579 -39.09 48.30 -5.68
CA GLY A 579 -40.28 48.74 -6.41
C GLY A 579 -40.13 48.78 -7.94
N GLN A 580 -38.98 48.41 -8.51
CA GLN A 580 -38.72 48.37 -9.95
C GLN A 580 -38.85 46.93 -10.48
N ASP A 581 -39.57 46.75 -11.60
CA ASP A 581 -39.63 45.45 -12.29
C ASP A 581 -38.30 45.19 -13.01
N MET A 582 -37.65 44.07 -12.68
CA MET A 582 -36.30 43.72 -13.15
C MET A 582 -36.25 42.33 -13.79
N VAL A 583 -35.31 42.17 -14.73
CA VAL A 583 -34.94 40.88 -15.33
C VAL A 583 -33.43 40.72 -15.42
N LEU A 584 -32.92 39.53 -15.10
CA LEU A 584 -31.51 39.14 -15.25
C LEU A 584 -31.44 37.85 -16.06
N GLY A 585 -30.74 37.84 -17.19
CA GLY A 585 -30.68 36.63 -18.03
C GLY A 585 -30.05 36.82 -19.41
N ASN A 586 -30.40 35.92 -20.32
CA ASN A 586 -29.87 35.91 -21.68
C ASN A 586 -30.62 36.87 -22.63
N GLN A 587 -30.16 36.95 -23.88
CA GLN A 587 -30.71 37.85 -24.90
C GLN A 587 -32.19 37.58 -25.24
N ALA A 588 -32.69 36.35 -25.05
CA ALA A 588 -34.12 36.05 -25.26
C ALA A 588 -34.99 36.67 -24.16
N LEU A 589 -34.52 36.66 -22.91
CA LEU A 589 -35.20 37.35 -21.81
C LEU A 589 -35.22 38.87 -22.03
N MET A 590 -34.09 39.46 -22.44
CA MET A 590 -34.02 40.90 -22.78
C MET A 590 -34.98 41.28 -23.90
N ALA A 591 -35.04 40.48 -24.97
CA ALA A 591 -35.97 40.69 -26.08
C ALA A 591 -37.44 40.61 -25.62
N SER A 592 -37.77 39.76 -24.65
CA SER A 592 -39.14 39.64 -24.11
C SER A 592 -39.62 40.87 -23.34
N VAL A 593 -38.72 41.68 -22.80
CA VAL A 593 -39.02 42.97 -22.12
C VAL A 593 -38.73 44.20 -23.00
N GLY A 594 -38.31 44.01 -24.26
CA GLY A 594 -37.97 45.08 -25.19
C GLY A 594 -36.64 45.79 -24.93
N ALA A 595 -35.76 45.23 -24.09
CA ALA A 595 -34.47 45.82 -23.76
C ALA A 595 -33.45 45.59 -24.89
N ASP A 596 -32.97 46.67 -25.52
CA ASP A 596 -31.89 46.59 -26.51
C ASP A 596 -30.55 46.27 -25.85
N VAL A 597 -29.89 45.22 -26.34
CA VAL A 597 -28.58 44.74 -25.89
C VAL A 597 -27.42 45.21 -26.77
N ALA A 598 -27.70 45.82 -27.93
CA ALA A 598 -26.67 46.24 -28.88
C ALA A 598 -25.57 47.16 -28.28
N PRO A 599 -25.87 48.11 -27.37
CA PRO A 599 -24.84 48.98 -26.78
C PRO A 599 -23.74 48.26 -25.98
N LEU A 600 -24.01 47.06 -25.45
CA LEU A 600 -23.01 46.25 -24.72
C LEU A 600 -22.42 45.10 -25.55
N ALA A 601 -22.87 44.89 -26.80
CA ALA A 601 -22.54 43.69 -27.59
C ALA A 601 -21.03 43.43 -27.70
N ASP A 602 -20.23 44.42 -28.09
CA ASP A 602 -18.77 44.28 -28.23
C ASP A 602 -18.07 44.00 -26.89
N ALA A 603 -18.56 44.59 -25.79
CA ALA A 603 -17.99 44.38 -24.46
C ALA A 603 -18.34 43.00 -23.90
N VAL A 604 -19.57 42.53 -24.13
CA VAL A 604 -20.04 41.19 -23.75
C VAL A 604 -19.33 40.11 -24.57
N GLU A 605 -19.16 40.31 -25.87
CA GLU A 605 -18.50 39.33 -26.73
C GLU A 605 -16.98 39.25 -26.44
N ARG A 606 -16.36 40.36 -26.04
CA ARG A 606 -14.99 40.35 -25.49
C ARG A 606 -14.88 39.51 -24.21
N LEU A 607 -15.85 39.57 -23.30
CA LEU A 607 -15.85 38.78 -22.06
C LEU A 607 -16.14 37.30 -22.33
N ARG A 608 -17.08 36.98 -23.22
CA ARG A 608 -17.29 35.61 -23.72
C ARG A 608 -16.03 35.04 -24.39
N GLY A 609 -15.33 35.88 -25.15
CA GLY A 609 -14.02 35.61 -25.73
C GLY A 609 -12.87 35.45 -24.72
N GLN A 610 -13.14 35.60 -23.42
CA GLN A 610 -12.25 35.24 -22.30
C GLN A 610 -12.73 34.00 -21.51
N GLY A 611 -13.85 33.39 -21.91
CA GLY A 611 -14.46 32.24 -21.22
C GLY A 611 -15.67 32.59 -20.33
N ALA A 612 -16.09 33.86 -20.25
CA ALA A 612 -17.15 34.29 -19.33
C ALA A 612 -18.56 33.89 -19.79
N SER A 613 -19.39 33.46 -18.85
CA SER A 613 -20.85 33.45 -18.99
C SER A 613 -21.39 34.82 -18.62
N VAL A 614 -22.12 35.47 -19.54
CA VAL A 614 -22.55 36.86 -19.37
C VAL A 614 -24.07 36.98 -19.42
N MET A 615 -24.64 37.57 -18.37
CA MET A 615 -26.08 37.77 -18.17
C MET A 615 -26.39 39.27 -18.18
N TYR A 616 -27.37 39.68 -18.98
CA TYR A 616 -27.83 41.07 -19.08
C TYR A 616 -28.82 41.37 -17.96
N LEU A 617 -28.75 42.58 -17.39
CA LEU A 617 -29.68 43.11 -16.39
C LEU A 617 -30.47 44.26 -17.01
N ALA A 618 -31.80 44.23 -16.91
CA ALA A 618 -32.67 45.35 -17.29
C ALA A 618 -33.64 45.72 -16.16
N SER A 619 -33.99 47.00 -16.08
CA SER A 619 -35.00 47.58 -15.17
C SER A 619 -36.03 48.37 -15.97
N GLY A 620 -37.32 48.12 -15.76
CA GLY A 620 -38.41 48.84 -16.44
C GLY A 620 -38.34 48.78 -17.98
N GLY A 621 -37.82 47.69 -18.53
CA GLY A 621 -37.59 47.51 -19.98
C GLY A 621 -36.33 48.20 -20.52
N ARG A 622 -35.57 48.95 -19.71
CA ARG A 622 -34.29 49.57 -20.10
C ARG A 622 -33.11 48.70 -19.63
N LEU A 623 -32.16 48.43 -20.53
CA LEU A 623 -30.91 47.78 -20.16
C LEU A 623 -30.15 48.62 -19.12
N ALA A 624 -29.75 47.99 -18.02
CA ALA A 624 -28.99 48.61 -16.93
C ALA A 624 -27.50 48.23 -16.94
N GLY A 625 -27.20 47.00 -17.37
CA GLY A 625 -25.85 46.49 -17.42
C GLY A 625 -25.79 45.01 -17.83
N ALA A 626 -24.64 44.38 -17.59
CA ALA A 626 -24.49 42.93 -17.68
C ALA A 626 -23.43 42.45 -16.68
N ILE A 627 -23.63 41.26 -16.10
CA ILE A 627 -22.67 40.63 -15.18
C ILE A 627 -22.02 39.44 -15.86
N ALA A 628 -20.69 39.39 -15.73
CA ALA A 628 -19.83 38.32 -16.21
C ALA A 628 -19.42 37.43 -15.04
N VAL A 629 -19.69 36.13 -15.17
CA VAL A 629 -19.30 35.08 -14.23
C VAL A 629 -18.48 34.04 -14.99
N ALA A 630 -17.31 33.67 -14.46
CA ALA A 630 -16.41 32.70 -15.09
C ALA A 630 -15.96 31.64 -14.08
N ASP A 631 -15.65 30.45 -14.56
CA ASP A 631 -15.03 29.38 -13.77
C ASP A 631 -13.50 29.53 -13.89
N PRO A 632 -12.78 29.97 -12.84
CA PRO A 632 -11.39 30.39 -12.96
C PRO A 632 -10.47 29.19 -13.22
N VAL A 633 -9.47 29.39 -14.09
CA VAL A 633 -8.39 28.43 -14.32
C VAL A 633 -7.55 28.31 -13.05
N LYS A 634 -7.32 27.09 -12.54
CA LYS A 634 -6.49 26.86 -11.35
C LYS A 634 -5.07 27.43 -11.58
N PRO A 635 -4.44 28.09 -10.59
CA PRO A 635 -3.10 28.66 -10.75
C PRO A 635 -2.00 27.61 -11.05
N THR A 636 -2.25 26.33 -10.75
CA THR A 636 -1.36 25.20 -11.07
C THR A 636 -1.51 24.66 -12.51
N THR A 637 -2.61 24.96 -13.21
CA THR A 637 -2.94 24.35 -14.51
C THR A 637 -1.94 24.72 -15.61
N LEU A 638 -1.65 26.01 -15.81
CA LEU A 638 -0.75 26.43 -16.90
C LEU A 638 0.69 25.88 -16.73
N PRO A 639 1.32 25.89 -15.53
CA PRO A 639 2.55 25.15 -15.27
C PRO A 639 2.43 23.66 -15.60
N ALA A 640 1.38 22.98 -15.13
CA ALA A 640 1.19 21.55 -15.37
C ALA A 640 1.11 21.19 -16.85
N LEU A 641 0.35 21.96 -17.65
CA LEU A 641 0.22 21.74 -19.09
C LEU A 641 1.55 21.96 -19.83
N ASN A 642 2.37 22.92 -19.38
CA ASN A 642 3.70 23.14 -19.94
C ASN A 642 4.65 21.96 -19.64
N GLU A 643 4.64 21.42 -18.41
CA GLU A 643 5.41 20.23 -18.06
C GLU A 643 4.91 18.97 -18.82
N LEU A 644 3.59 18.80 -18.97
CA LEU A 644 2.97 17.70 -19.72
C LEU A 644 3.34 17.75 -21.21
N ARG A 645 3.29 18.93 -21.84
CA ARG A 645 3.77 19.13 -23.22
C ARG A 645 5.28 18.87 -23.33
N ALA A 646 6.08 19.29 -22.36
CA ALA A 646 7.53 19.01 -22.33
C ALA A 646 7.86 17.51 -22.17
N ALA A 647 7.00 16.73 -21.50
CA ALA A 647 7.07 15.27 -21.44
C ALA A 647 6.54 14.56 -22.71
N GLY A 648 6.27 15.31 -23.78
CA GLY A 648 5.86 14.79 -25.09
C GLY A 648 4.40 14.36 -25.19
N LEU A 649 3.54 14.77 -24.25
CA LEU A 649 2.11 14.46 -24.33
C LEU A 649 1.37 15.47 -25.23
N HIS A 650 0.58 14.94 -26.15
CA HIS A 650 -0.37 15.71 -26.95
C HIS A 650 -1.64 15.93 -26.13
N ILE A 651 -1.96 17.18 -25.82
CA ILE A 651 -3.09 17.55 -24.96
C ILE A 651 -4.29 17.94 -25.82
N VAL A 652 -5.45 17.38 -25.51
CA VAL A 652 -6.75 17.68 -26.14
C VAL A 652 -7.71 18.15 -25.05
N MET A 653 -8.35 19.31 -25.22
CA MET A 653 -9.41 19.74 -24.29
C MET A 653 -10.78 19.34 -24.82
N ALA A 654 -11.58 18.69 -23.99
CA ALA A 654 -12.99 18.44 -24.24
C ALA A 654 -13.85 19.27 -23.28
N SER A 655 -14.97 19.82 -23.75
CA SER A 655 -15.87 20.62 -22.93
C SER A 655 -17.31 20.60 -23.46
N GLY A 656 -18.27 20.69 -22.54
CA GLY A 656 -19.68 20.95 -22.88
C GLY A 656 -19.95 22.40 -23.27
N ASP A 657 -19.05 23.34 -22.95
CA ASP A 657 -19.14 24.76 -23.29
C ASP A 657 -19.21 24.97 -24.81
N ALA A 658 -19.79 26.08 -25.26
CA ALA A 658 -19.77 26.46 -26.67
C ALA A 658 -18.33 26.54 -27.24
N GLN A 659 -18.14 26.10 -28.48
CA GLN A 659 -16.82 26.02 -29.15
C GLN A 659 -15.96 27.29 -28.98
N ALA A 660 -16.53 28.49 -29.16
CA ALA A 660 -15.79 29.75 -29.01
C ALA A 660 -15.29 30.00 -27.56
N THR A 661 -16.09 29.64 -26.56
CA THR A 661 -15.73 29.69 -25.13
C THR A 661 -14.61 28.70 -24.82
N ALA A 662 -14.72 27.48 -25.33
CA ALA A 662 -13.67 26.46 -25.20
C ALA A 662 -12.36 26.92 -25.88
N GLU A 663 -12.42 27.47 -27.09
CA GLU A 663 -11.25 27.99 -27.82
C GLU A 663 -10.61 29.21 -27.14
N ALA A 664 -11.37 30.03 -26.41
CA ALA A 664 -10.82 31.11 -25.57
C ALA A 664 -9.96 30.55 -24.43
N VAL A 665 -10.49 29.57 -23.68
CA VAL A 665 -9.76 28.89 -22.60
C VAL A 665 -8.56 28.13 -23.16
N GLY A 666 -8.71 27.41 -24.28
CA GLY A 666 -7.64 26.66 -24.94
C GLY A 666 -6.47 27.54 -25.39
N ARG A 667 -6.75 28.70 -26.01
CA ARG A 667 -5.73 29.70 -26.36
C ARG A 667 -5.00 30.25 -25.13
N THR A 668 -5.71 30.45 -24.03
CA THR A 668 -5.14 30.92 -22.75
C THR A 668 -4.23 29.87 -22.10
N LEU A 669 -4.53 28.58 -22.31
CA LEU A 669 -3.79 27.43 -21.77
C LEU A 669 -2.71 26.88 -22.70
N GLY A 670 -2.62 27.36 -23.94
CA GLY A 670 -1.76 26.78 -24.97
C GLY A 670 -2.16 25.33 -25.29
N ILE A 671 -3.43 25.11 -25.64
CA ILE A 671 -3.97 23.82 -26.09
C ILE A 671 -4.49 24.00 -27.52
N ASP A 672 -3.93 23.26 -28.47
CA ASP A 672 -4.22 23.42 -29.91
C ASP A 672 -5.42 22.60 -30.41
N ASP A 673 -5.69 21.43 -29.80
CA ASP A 673 -6.87 20.60 -30.13
C ASP A 673 -7.95 20.79 -29.05
N VAL A 674 -9.03 21.48 -29.43
CA VAL A 674 -10.10 21.91 -28.51
C VAL A 674 -11.48 21.55 -29.09
N ARG A 675 -12.26 20.82 -28.31
CA ARG A 675 -13.62 20.38 -28.65
C ARG A 675 -14.61 20.95 -27.64
N GLY A 676 -15.45 21.87 -28.08
CA GLY A 676 -16.63 22.36 -27.37
C GLY A 676 -17.93 21.70 -27.88
N ASN A 677 -19.04 21.99 -27.20
CA ASN A 677 -20.37 21.38 -27.38
C ASN A 677 -20.40 19.85 -27.18
N VAL A 678 -19.40 19.27 -26.48
CA VAL A 678 -19.20 17.82 -26.34
C VAL A 678 -20.03 17.26 -25.19
N LYS A 679 -21.01 16.41 -25.50
CA LYS A 679 -21.83 15.71 -24.50
C LYS A 679 -21.07 14.54 -23.85
N PRO A 680 -21.53 13.99 -22.71
CA PRO A 680 -20.90 12.84 -22.05
C PRO A 680 -20.61 11.64 -22.97
N GLN A 681 -21.54 11.34 -23.89
CA GLN A 681 -21.37 10.26 -24.87
C GLN A 681 -20.29 10.62 -25.90
N ASP A 682 -20.37 11.82 -26.47
CA ASP A 682 -19.44 12.38 -27.45
C ASP A 682 -17.98 12.41 -26.91
N LYS A 683 -17.77 12.59 -25.59
CA LYS A 683 -16.44 12.48 -24.96
C LYS A 683 -15.87 11.06 -25.05
N ALA A 684 -16.71 10.04 -24.83
CA ALA A 684 -16.29 8.65 -24.97
C ALA A 684 -16.03 8.29 -26.44
N GLU A 685 -16.83 8.81 -27.37
CA GLU A 685 -16.61 8.65 -28.81
C GLU A 685 -15.32 9.32 -29.29
N LEU A 686 -14.99 10.51 -28.78
CA LEU A 686 -13.71 11.19 -29.03
C LEU A 686 -12.51 10.33 -28.57
N VAL A 687 -12.59 9.75 -27.36
CA VAL A 687 -11.56 8.85 -26.83
C VAL A 687 -11.41 7.61 -27.72
N GLN A 688 -12.51 6.98 -28.14
CA GLN A 688 -12.46 5.83 -29.05
C GLN A 688 -11.93 6.19 -30.45
N ALA A 689 -12.28 7.37 -30.99
CA ALA A 689 -11.78 7.86 -32.28
C ALA A 689 -10.27 8.13 -32.25
N LEU A 690 -9.74 8.66 -31.15
CA LEU A 690 -8.30 8.82 -30.93
C LEU A 690 -7.60 7.46 -30.81
N LYS A 691 -8.17 6.50 -30.05
CA LYS A 691 -7.64 5.12 -29.95
C LYS A 691 -7.66 4.37 -31.28
N ALA A 692 -8.66 4.61 -32.12
CA ALA A 692 -8.76 4.07 -33.48
C ALA A 692 -7.68 4.64 -34.45
N GLN A 693 -7.12 5.82 -34.16
CA GLN A 693 -5.95 6.37 -34.86
C GLN A 693 -4.62 5.74 -34.40
N GLY A 694 -4.66 4.81 -33.44
CA GLY A 694 -3.49 4.15 -32.85
C GLY A 694 -2.84 4.92 -31.69
N LYS A 695 -3.39 6.08 -31.30
CA LYS A 695 -2.96 6.85 -30.12
C LYS A 695 -3.27 6.07 -28.83
N ARG A 696 -2.45 6.28 -27.79
CA ARG A 696 -2.68 5.79 -26.43
C ARG A 696 -3.20 6.91 -25.57
N VAL A 697 -4.46 6.78 -25.17
CA VAL A 697 -5.26 7.90 -24.69
C VAL A 697 -5.53 7.78 -23.20
N ALA A 698 -5.06 8.77 -22.43
CA ALA A 698 -5.57 9.02 -21.11
C ALA A 698 -6.73 10.03 -21.15
N MET A 699 -7.67 9.90 -20.23
CA MET A 699 -8.74 10.88 -20.00
C MET A 699 -8.61 11.40 -18.57
N ALA A 700 -8.64 12.71 -18.36
CA ALA A 700 -8.67 13.35 -17.05
C ALA A 700 -9.98 14.12 -16.85
N GLY A 701 -10.67 13.88 -15.74
CA GLY A 701 -11.97 14.49 -15.42
C GLY A 701 -12.40 14.28 -13.97
N ASP A 702 -13.50 14.89 -13.55
CA ASP A 702 -14.00 14.88 -12.17
C ASP A 702 -15.53 14.68 -12.05
N GLY A 703 -16.27 14.88 -13.14
CA GLY A 703 -17.72 14.79 -13.18
C GLY A 703 -18.27 13.39 -13.46
N ILE A 704 -19.51 13.16 -13.05
CA ILE A 704 -20.31 11.98 -13.46
C ILE A 704 -20.39 11.90 -15.00
N ASN A 705 -20.41 13.06 -15.65
CA ASN A 705 -20.38 13.25 -17.10
C ASN A 705 -19.14 12.65 -17.79
N ASP A 706 -18.04 12.43 -17.06
CA ASP A 706 -16.79 11.92 -17.60
C ASP A 706 -16.60 10.42 -17.38
N ALA A 707 -17.38 9.81 -16.49
CA ALA A 707 -17.31 8.38 -16.18
C ALA A 707 -17.30 7.46 -17.42
N PRO A 708 -18.12 7.68 -18.48
CA PRO A 708 -18.06 6.89 -19.71
C PRO A 708 -16.73 7.06 -20.48
N ALA A 709 -16.17 8.27 -20.51
CA ALA A 709 -14.91 8.57 -21.20
C ALA A 709 -13.68 8.07 -20.41
N LEU A 710 -13.72 8.19 -19.08
CA LEU A 710 -12.72 7.64 -18.15
C LEU A 710 -12.65 6.11 -18.29
N ALA A 711 -13.79 5.43 -18.39
CA ALA A 711 -13.85 3.99 -18.61
C ALA A 711 -13.45 3.56 -20.04
N ALA A 712 -13.62 4.43 -21.04
CA ALA A 712 -13.27 4.17 -22.44
C ALA A 712 -11.77 4.36 -22.78
N ALA A 713 -11.02 5.09 -21.94
CA ALA A 713 -9.61 5.41 -22.12
C ALA A 713 -8.68 4.18 -22.08
N ASP A 714 -7.40 4.34 -22.42
CA ASP A 714 -6.36 3.36 -22.02
C ASP A 714 -6.02 3.51 -20.53
N VAL A 715 -6.10 4.74 -19.98
CA VAL A 715 -6.06 5.05 -18.55
C VAL A 715 -6.97 6.26 -18.25
N GLY A 716 -8.07 6.06 -17.52
CA GLY A 716 -8.85 7.14 -16.93
C GLY A 716 -8.22 7.66 -15.64
N ILE A 717 -8.27 8.97 -15.44
CA ILE A 717 -7.68 9.71 -14.32
C ILE A 717 -8.75 10.60 -13.69
N ALA A 718 -9.21 10.26 -12.48
CA ALA A 718 -10.15 11.08 -11.72
C ALA A 718 -9.43 12.13 -10.88
N MET A 719 -10.04 13.32 -10.76
CA MET A 719 -9.66 14.29 -9.73
C MET A 719 -10.31 13.89 -8.40
N GLY A 720 -9.55 13.88 -7.30
CA GLY A 720 -10.05 13.55 -5.96
C GLY A 720 -11.00 14.60 -5.35
N THR A 721 -11.12 15.76 -5.99
CA THR A 721 -12.17 16.77 -5.75
C THR A 721 -13.50 16.42 -6.42
N GLY A 722 -13.49 15.46 -7.34
CA GLY A 722 -14.62 15.03 -8.15
C GLY A 722 -15.60 14.12 -7.42
N THR A 723 -16.60 13.67 -8.16
CA THR A 723 -17.67 12.82 -7.62
C THR A 723 -17.18 11.40 -7.32
N ASP A 724 -17.78 10.76 -6.30
CA ASP A 724 -17.48 9.35 -5.96
C ASP A 724 -17.72 8.39 -7.16
N VAL A 725 -18.60 8.76 -8.11
CA VAL A 725 -18.82 8.05 -9.38
C VAL A 725 -17.65 8.21 -10.36
N ALA A 726 -17.12 9.43 -10.52
CA ALA A 726 -15.94 9.67 -11.36
C ALA A 726 -14.71 8.94 -10.80
N MET A 727 -14.50 9.03 -9.47
CA MET A 727 -13.46 8.28 -8.78
C MET A 727 -13.59 6.78 -9.02
N SER A 728 -14.76 6.18 -8.78
CA SER A 728 -15.00 4.74 -8.99
C SER A 728 -14.98 4.27 -10.46
N SER A 729 -14.95 5.20 -11.42
CA SER A 729 -14.83 4.90 -12.86
C SER A 729 -13.40 4.97 -13.41
N ALA A 730 -12.52 5.79 -12.83
CA ALA A 730 -11.15 6.01 -13.32
C ALA A 730 -10.10 5.07 -12.69
N GLN A 731 -9.18 4.52 -13.48
CA GLN A 731 -8.14 3.60 -12.98
C GLN A 731 -7.03 4.29 -12.17
N VAL A 732 -6.93 5.62 -12.25
CA VAL A 732 -6.06 6.47 -11.43
C VAL A 732 -6.90 7.57 -10.77
N THR A 733 -6.58 7.98 -9.54
CA THR A 733 -7.18 9.14 -8.85
C THR A 733 -6.10 10.05 -8.28
N LEU A 734 -6.22 11.36 -8.47
CA LEU A 734 -5.28 12.39 -7.99
C LEU A 734 -5.88 13.15 -6.80
N VAL A 735 -5.42 12.87 -5.57
CA VAL A 735 -6.12 13.25 -4.33
C VAL A 735 -6.51 14.74 -4.26
N LYS A 736 -5.60 15.66 -4.64
CA LYS A 736 -5.83 17.12 -4.64
C LYS A 736 -6.25 17.72 -5.99
N GLY A 737 -6.44 16.92 -7.03
CA GLY A 737 -6.82 17.44 -8.36
C GLY A 737 -5.77 18.35 -9.02
N ASP A 738 -4.47 18.07 -8.78
CA ASP A 738 -3.34 18.73 -9.43
C ASP A 738 -2.80 17.88 -10.60
N LEU A 739 -2.86 18.42 -11.81
CA LEU A 739 -2.46 17.76 -13.05
C LEU A 739 -0.94 17.45 -13.10
N ARG A 740 -0.09 18.13 -12.33
CA ARG A 740 1.36 17.79 -12.24
C ARG A 740 1.58 16.36 -11.71
N ARG A 741 0.67 15.85 -10.89
CA ARG A 741 0.72 14.48 -10.35
C ARG A 741 0.58 13.42 -11.44
N ILE A 742 0.05 13.74 -12.64
CA ILE A 742 0.04 12.83 -13.81
C ILE A 742 1.48 12.49 -14.25
N LEU A 743 2.39 13.46 -14.24
CA LEU A 743 3.81 13.21 -14.56
C LEU A 743 4.50 12.34 -13.52
N GLN A 744 4.19 12.58 -12.24
CA GLN A 744 4.71 11.78 -11.13
C GLN A 744 4.19 10.33 -11.20
N ALA A 745 2.91 10.15 -11.53
CA ALA A 745 2.29 8.84 -11.81
C ALA A 745 2.93 8.13 -13.01
N ARG A 746 3.21 8.87 -14.10
CA ARG A 746 3.91 8.35 -15.29
C ARG A 746 5.36 7.95 -14.99
N ALA A 747 6.11 8.74 -14.22
CA ALA A 747 7.45 8.40 -13.78
C ALA A 747 7.48 7.10 -12.94
N ILE A 748 6.54 6.98 -11.99
CA ILE A 748 6.35 5.73 -11.22
C ILE A 748 6.02 4.55 -12.16
N SER A 749 5.15 4.73 -13.16
CA SER A 749 4.85 3.71 -14.17
C SER A 749 6.09 3.29 -14.98
N GLU A 750 6.91 4.25 -15.42
CA GLU A 750 8.15 4.02 -16.17
C GLU A 750 9.19 3.25 -15.35
N GLU A 751 9.48 3.70 -14.13
CA GLU A 751 10.39 3.03 -13.19
C GLU A 751 9.90 1.62 -12.82
N THR A 752 8.59 1.45 -12.59
CA THR A 752 8.00 0.17 -12.17
C THR A 752 8.10 -0.87 -13.28
N VAL A 753 7.77 -0.53 -14.53
CA VAL A 753 7.91 -1.47 -15.65
C VAL A 753 9.37 -1.74 -15.98
N ALA A 754 10.28 -0.78 -15.79
CA ALA A 754 11.72 -1.05 -15.88
C ALA A 754 12.17 -2.06 -14.80
N ASN A 755 11.67 -1.93 -13.57
CA ASN A 755 11.92 -2.86 -12.46
C ASN A 755 11.38 -4.27 -12.77
N MET A 756 10.13 -4.39 -13.22
CA MET A 756 9.51 -5.65 -13.63
C MET A 756 10.32 -6.34 -14.73
N LYS A 757 10.74 -5.61 -15.77
CA LYS A 757 11.58 -6.15 -16.85
C LYS A 757 12.93 -6.67 -16.35
N GLN A 758 13.57 -5.97 -15.42
CA GLN A 758 14.80 -6.45 -14.78
C GLN A 758 14.56 -7.73 -13.98
N ASN A 759 13.47 -7.79 -13.19
CA ASN A 759 13.13 -8.95 -12.38
C ASN A 759 12.84 -10.19 -13.23
N LEU A 760 12.06 -10.03 -14.31
CA LEU A 760 11.82 -11.07 -15.31
C LEU A 760 13.13 -11.49 -15.99
N GLY A 761 13.98 -10.53 -16.37
CA GLY A 761 15.29 -10.78 -16.97
C GLY A 761 16.21 -11.62 -16.08
N PHE A 762 16.29 -11.32 -14.77
CA PHE A 762 17.02 -12.15 -13.81
C PHE A 762 16.44 -13.57 -13.73
N ALA A 763 15.13 -13.69 -13.54
CA ALA A 763 14.47 -15.00 -13.41
C ALA A 763 14.70 -15.90 -14.65
N PHE A 764 14.64 -15.34 -15.86
CA PHE A 764 14.96 -16.10 -17.07
C PHE A 764 16.46 -16.38 -17.25
N LEU A 765 17.36 -15.47 -16.86
CA LEU A 765 18.81 -15.66 -17.02
C LEU A 765 19.33 -16.85 -16.21
N TYR A 766 18.96 -16.97 -14.93
CA TYR A 766 19.37 -18.10 -14.09
C TYR A 766 18.86 -19.43 -14.65
N ASN A 767 17.60 -19.48 -15.07
CA ASN A 767 16.97 -20.71 -15.54
C ASN A 767 17.47 -21.13 -16.95
N ALA A 768 17.68 -20.17 -17.85
CA ALA A 768 18.15 -20.42 -19.22
C ALA A 768 19.61 -20.91 -19.28
N ILE A 769 20.46 -20.47 -18.34
CA ILE A 769 21.82 -21.02 -18.18
C ILE A 769 21.77 -22.34 -17.39
N GLY A 770 20.97 -22.39 -16.32
CA GLY A 770 20.95 -23.51 -15.39
C GLY A 770 20.43 -24.82 -15.98
N VAL A 771 19.36 -24.78 -16.80
CA VAL A 771 18.74 -26.00 -17.37
C VAL A 771 19.69 -26.76 -18.32
N PRO A 772 20.37 -26.14 -19.30
CA PRO A 772 21.36 -26.83 -20.14
C PRO A 772 22.55 -27.40 -19.36
N VAL A 773 23.00 -26.72 -18.30
CA VAL A 773 24.11 -27.20 -17.45
C VAL A 773 23.66 -28.39 -16.58
N ALA A 774 22.43 -28.38 -16.07
CA ALA A 774 21.83 -29.50 -15.34
C ALA A 774 21.53 -30.71 -16.24
N ALA A 775 21.09 -30.48 -17.48
CA ALA A 775 20.92 -31.52 -18.48
C ALA A 775 22.26 -32.14 -18.94
N GLY A 776 23.38 -31.50 -18.62
CA GLY A 776 24.73 -31.98 -18.92
C GLY A 776 25.25 -31.61 -20.31
N VAL A 777 24.69 -30.59 -20.96
CA VAL A 777 25.11 -30.16 -22.32
C VAL A 777 26.58 -29.74 -22.37
N LEU A 778 27.15 -29.24 -21.26
CA LEU A 778 28.56 -28.87 -21.14
C LEU A 778 29.48 -30.03 -20.73
N TYR A 779 28.93 -31.19 -20.34
CA TYR A 779 29.73 -32.32 -19.85
C TYR A 779 30.74 -32.86 -20.89
N PRO A 780 30.38 -33.09 -22.17
CA PRO A 780 31.32 -33.66 -23.15
C PRO A 780 32.54 -32.77 -23.45
N ALA A 781 32.46 -31.46 -23.18
CA ALA A 781 33.53 -30.50 -23.47
C ALA A 781 34.29 -30.03 -22.22
N PHE A 782 33.65 -30.02 -21.04
CA PHE A 782 34.21 -29.43 -19.82
C PHE A 782 34.09 -30.32 -18.56
N GLY A 783 33.45 -31.49 -18.65
CA GLY A 783 33.16 -32.35 -17.48
C GLY A 783 32.17 -31.76 -16.47
N LEU A 784 31.52 -30.63 -16.79
CA LEU A 784 30.65 -29.90 -15.87
C LEU A 784 29.24 -30.51 -15.81
N LEU A 785 28.77 -30.78 -14.59
CA LEU A 785 27.39 -31.14 -14.25
C LEU A 785 26.90 -30.27 -13.09
N LEU A 786 25.62 -29.88 -13.12
CA LEU A 786 25.00 -29.14 -12.02
C LEU A 786 24.57 -30.11 -10.91
N SER A 787 25.14 -30.01 -9.71
CA SER A 787 24.64 -30.78 -8.57
C SER A 787 23.30 -30.22 -8.06
N PRO A 788 22.40 -31.05 -7.49
CA PRO A 788 21.13 -30.58 -6.93
C PRO A 788 21.28 -29.48 -5.87
N MET A 789 22.39 -29.47 -5.13
CA MET A 789 22.71 -28.43 -4.14
C MET A 789 23.05 -27.08 -4.80
N ILE A 790 23.85 -27.08 -5.87
CA ILE A 790 24.17 -25.86 -6.63
C ILE A 790 22.90 -25.36 -7.34
N ALA A 791 22.07 -26.26 -7.86
CA ALA A 791 20.78 -25.94 -8.45
C ALA A 791 19.87 -25.18 -7.47
N ALA A 792 19.67 -25.72 -6.27
CA ALA A 792 18.85 -25.09 -5.24
C ALA A 792 19.43 -23.74 -4.77
N LEU A 793 20.75 -23.64 -4.58
CA LEU A 793 21.41 -22.39 -4.17
C LEU A 793 21.28 -21.27 -5.23
N ALA A 794 21.51 -21.59 -6.51
CA ALA A 794 21.37 -20.61 -7.60
C ALA A 794 19.92 -20.11 -7.72
N MET A 795 18.94 -20.99 -7.49
CA MET A 795 17.52 -20.69 -7.52
C MET A 795 17.07 -19.84 -6.30
N SER A 796 17.64 -20.05 -5.11
CA SER A 796 17.52 -19.12 -3.97
C SER A 796 18.12 -17.75 -4.29
N LEU A 797 19.32 -17.70 -4.89
CA LEU A 797 19.99 -16.45 -5.27
C LEU A 797 19.16 -15.64 -6.29
N SER A 798 18.60 -16.28 -7.31
CA SER A 798 17.69 -15.63 -8.26
C SER A 798 16.50 -14.94 -7.56
N SER A 799 15.94 -15.59 -6.54
CA SER A 799 14.82 -15.05 -5.77
C SER A 799 15.24 -13.85 -4.92
N VAL A 800 16.43 -13.90 -4.31
CA VAL A 800 17.04 -12.78 -3.59
C VAL A 800 17.32 -11.59 -4.53
N SER A 801 17.85 -11.84 -5.74
CA SER A 801 18.09 -10.79 -6.74
C SER A 801 16.81 -10.05 -7.13
N VAL A 802 15.71 -10.78 -7.37
CA VAL A 802 14.40 -10.19 -7.69
C VAL A 802 13.84 -9.38 -6.52
N VAL A 803 13.85 -9.93 -5.29
CA VAL A 803 13.35 -9.22 -4.10
C VAL A 803 14.17 -7.97 -3.79
N ALA A 804 15.51 -8.04 -3.87
CA ALA A 804 16.38 -6.89 -3.64
C ALA A 804 16.20 -5.81 -4.72
N ASN A 805 16.01 -6.20 -5.99
CA ASN A 805 15.76 -5.25 -7.07
C ASN A 805 14.37 -4.59 -6.96
N ALA A 806 13.33 -5.33 -6.57
CA ALA A 806 12.01 -4.76 -6.28
C ALA A 806 12.06 -3.75 -5.12
N LEU A 807 12.73 -4.10 -4.01
CA LEU A 807 12.90 -3.21 -2.87
C LEU A 807 13.78 -1.96 -3.16
N ARG A 808 14.53 -1.92 -4.26
CA ARG A 808 15.23 -0.70 -4.72
C ARG A 808 14.22 0.39 -5.14
N LEU A 809 13.08 0.03 -5.70
CA LEU A 809 12.04 0.96 -6.17
C LEU A 809 11.42 1.78 -5.01
N ALA A 810 11.44 1.22 -3.79
CA ALA A 810 11.00 1.88 -2.56
C ALA A 810 12.01 2.93 -2.02
N ARG A 811 13.25 2.94 -2.53
CA ARG A 811 14.32 3.86 -2.11
C ARG A 811 14.66 4.91 -3.15
N MET A 812 14.01 4.87 -4.31
CA MET A 812 14.15 5.90 -5.34
C MET A 812 13.36 7.14 -4.91
N PRO A 813 13.98 8.32 -4.82
CA PRO A 813 13.27 9.53 -4.41
C PRO A 813 12.15 9.82 -5.42
N THR A 814 10.96 10.11 -4.92
CA THR A 814 9.91 10.72 -5.75
C THR A 814 10.42 12.07 -6.23
N ALA A 815 10.55 12.22 -7.56
CA ALA A 815 10.77 13.53 -8.14
C ALA A 815 9.59 14.44 -7.74
N GLU A 816 9.88 15.50 -6.99
CA GLU A 816 8.91 16.57 -6.76
C GLU A 816 8.75 17.37 -8.06
N PRO A 817 7.52 17.76 -8.45
CA PRO A 817 7.36 18.76 -9.49
C PRO A 817 8.04 20.06 -9.02
N ALA A 818 8.74 20.74 -9.93
CA ALA A 818 9.59 21.87 -9.56
C ALA A 818 8.77 22.96 -8.86
N THR A 819 9.00 23.15 -7.56
CA THR A 819 8.31 24.18 -6.79
C THR A 819 8.70 25.55 -7.34
N THR A 820 7.68 26.32 -7.74
CA THR A 820 7.84 27.62 -8.38
C THR A 820 8.74 28.50 -7.53
N THR A 821 9.97 28.73 -7.98
CA THR A 821 10.95 29.50 -7.21
C THR A 821 10.43 30.93 -7.10
N THR A 822 9.94 31.28 -5.91
CA THR A 822 9.43 32.62 -5.64
C THR A 822 10.55 33.63 -5.88
N LEU A 823 10.32 34.57 -6.81
CA LEU A 823 11.30 35.61 -7.08
C LEU A 823 11.53 36.37 -5.78
N ARG A 824 12.75 36.27 -5.24
CA ARG A 824 13.21 37.19 -4.20
C ARG A 824 13.02 38.61 -4.75
N PRO A 825 12.32 39.52 -4.05
CA PRO A 825 12.14 40.88 -4.53
C PRO A 825 13.52 41.50 -4.77
N ALA A 826 13.69 42.15 -5.91
CA ALA A 826 14.96 42.73 -6.31
C ALA A 826 15.39 43.77 -5.27
N GLY A 827 16.43 43.46 -4.50
CA GLY A 827 16.95 44.33 -3.46
C GLY A 827 17.37 45.67 -4.07
N SER A 828 16.78 46.76 -3.58
CA SER A 828 17.00 48.11 -4.11
C SER A 828 18.48 48.48 -4.04
N ALA A 829 19.11 48.68 -5.20
CA ALA A 829 20.48 49.17 -5.33
C ALA A 829 20.58 50.67 -5.02
N GLY A 830 20.20 51.06 -3.80
CA GLY A 830 20.46 52.39 -3.25
C GLY A 830 21.88 52.46 -2.73
N GLY A 831 22.75 53.17 -3.45
CA GLY A 831 24.15 53.35 -3.05
C GLY A 831 24.37 54.61 -2.22
N SER A 832 25.17 54.51 -1.17
CA SER A 832 25.92 55.62 -0.61
C SER A 832 27.26 55.14 -0.04
N SER A 833 28.27 55.99 -0.15
CA SER A 833 29.65 55.75 0.28
C SER A 833 29.90 56.28 1.69
N CYS A 834 30.87 55.68 2.39
CA CYS A 834 31.65 56.27 3.49
C CYS A 834 30.87 56.97 4.62
N HIS A 835 30.88 56.35 5.81
CA HIS A 835 31.97 56.71 6.74
C HIS A 835 32.34 55.60 7.72
#